data_AF-A0A2V6X4R1-F1
#
_entry.id   AF-A0A2V6X4R1-F1
#
_cell.length_a   1.000
_cell.length_b   1.000
_cell.length_c   1.000
_cell.angle_alpha   90.00
_cell.angle_beta   90.00
_cell.angle_gamma   90.00
#
_symmetry.space_group_name_H-M   'P 1'
#
loop_
_entity.id
_entity.type
_entity.pdbx_description
1 polymer ?
#
loop_
_entity_poly.entity_id
_entity_poly.type
_entity_poly.pdbx_seq_one_letter_code
_entity_poly.pdbx_strand_id
1 'polypeptide(L)'
;MWQPRYAGLIWWLVLSAVGGIWLPPATAAAQSNPIVIENQQPGTSQWFISKKGTDAVGQIKGYASATSVNKGENITFFVSTNPAQAYTIDVYRIGWYGGLGGRLMQHIGPLNGTQQPTCPTDPTTGMIECNWAPAHTLATQTSWTSGIYLALLTNAEMFQNYIVFVVRDDSRVAPLLYQQPVTTYQAYNDYPFDNATGKSLYGYNSYGATTVTGGTNAAKVSFDRPYLGDGTGIDWGASVFSWEINFVRWMEKSGYDVTYATDVDTHTDGGRLLNYRGFLSVGHDEYWSKPMYDAVAAARDAGVNLAFFGANAIYWQVRFEPSSSGVPNRVLVCYRNASLDPIADPSLKTVLWRDPPVNRPEQTLIGVQYTDQVLFNQQTSSSYVPYVVTNSANWVYAGTGFRDGDSVPGIVGYEADRLFSQYPPPNAVSGTYTLLSHSPFAAATSPSDYSNSSVYQAPSGAWVFGTGTFGWNWALDNFLNGANKVDPRIQQTTANILNRFLGPGPGPDFTLSASPSSRTVTPGGSTSYDVTISPTGGFTDQVTLSVSGLPTGGATGSFTPNPATTSSSLSVSTSPSTPNGAYTLTITAVSGSLTHTTTVTLVVNAPADFTLSAAPASQTVTQGVSTIYVVTITPTGGFRLHRPGHAERERPAQQRQRQLHAEPGHHVLHPLGDDEPDHATGDLYAHHHRGQWQPHAHHHGHARREPFTLSSSSMSQTV
;
A
#
# COMPACT_ATOMS: atom_id res chain seq x y z
N MET A 1 10.13 -83.80 47.54
CA MET A 1 9.54 -82.61 48.16
C MET A 1 8.63 -81.93 47.15
N TRP A 2 7.45 -81.54 47.61
CA TRP A 2 6.24 -81.21 46.86
C TRP A 2 6.21 -79.80 46.22
N GLN A 3 5.55 -79.68 45.07
CA GLN A 3 4.88 -78.45 44.58
C GLN A 3 3.63 -78.15 45.46
N PRO A 4 3.12 -76.89 45.55
CA PRO A 4 2.05 -76.45 44.63
C PRO A 4 1.92 -74.93 44.30
N ARG A 5 1.42 -74.67 43.08
CA ARG A 5 0.36 -73.73 42.61
C ARG A 5 0.18 -72.30 43.20
N TYR A 6 0.10 -71.31 42.29
CA TYR A 6 -0.80 -70.12 42.33
C TYR A 6 -1.16 -69.76 40.87
N ALA A 7 -2.37 -69.99 40.35
CA ALA A 7 -3.65 -69.28 40.53
C ALA A 7 -3.63 -67.84 39.98
N GLY A 8 -4.27 -67.65 38.82
CA GLY A 8 -4.51 -66.34 38.20
C GLY A 8 -5.74 -65.63 38.78
N LEU A 9 -5.76 -64.31 38.64
CA LEU A 9 -6.99 -63.51 38.74
C LEU A 9 -6.84 -62.21 37.93
N ILE A 10 -7.85 -62.04 37.07
CA ILE A 10 -8.10 -60.97 36.10
C ILE A 10 -8.48 -59.69 36.86
N TRP A 11 -7.88 -58.55 36.50
CA TRP A 11 -8.37 -57.22 36.88
C TRP A 11 -8.96 -56.52 35.67
N TRP A 12 -10.25 -56.19 35.78
CA TRP A 12 -10.99 -55.33 34.87
C TRP A 12 -10.54 -53.87 35.06
N LEU A 13 -10.08 -53.23 33.99
CA LEU A 13 -9.83 -51.79 33.94
C LEU A 13 -11.08 -51.09 33.42
N VAL A 14 -11.70 -50.29 34.28
CA VAL A 14 -12.80 -49.37 33.93
C VAL A 14 -12.22 -48.27 33.06
N LEU A 15 -12.62 -48.23 31.78
CA LEU A 15 -12.31 -47.15 30.86
C LEU A 15 -13.16 -45.93 31.22
N SER A 16 -12.55 -44.93 31.85
CA SER A 16 -13.11 -43.58 31.91
C SER A 16 -12.98 -42.95 30.53
N ALA A 17 -14.11 -42.77 29.84
CA ALA A 17 -14.19 -42.07 28.58
C ALA A 17 -13.84 -40.58 28.78
N VAL A 18 -12.58 -40.22 28.55
CA VAL A 18 -12.20 -38.84 28.26
C VAL A 18 -12.54 -38.62 26.79
N GLY A 19 -13.48 -37.72 26.52
CA GLY A 19 -13.84 -37.30 25.17
C GLY A 19 -12.65 -36.63 24.47
N GLY A 20 -11.77 -37.44 23.89
CA GLY A 20 -10.80 -36.98 22.92
C GLY A 20 -11.55 -36.60 21.65
N ILE A 21 -11.33 -35.37 21.19
CA ILE A 21 -11.73 -34.93 19.86
C ILE A 21 -11.01 -35.85 18.87
N TRP A 22 -11.75 -36.79 18.29
CA TRP A 22 -11.26 -37.66 17.23
C TRP A 22 -11.10 -36.78 15.99
N LEU A 23 -9.87 -36.38 15.68
CA LEU A 23 -9.57 -35.77 14.39
C LEU A 23 -9.90 -36.81 13.31
N PRO A 24 -10.75 -36.50 12.33
CA PRO A 24 -11.00 -37.42 11.23
C PRO A 24 -9.66 -37.71 10.51
N PRO A 25 -9.49 -38.90 9.90
CA PRO A 25 -8.31 -39.19 9.10
C PRO A 25 -8.15 -38.10 8.04
N ALA A 26 -6.92 -37.62 7.89
CA ALA A 26 -6.56 -36.57 6.92
C ALA A 26 -7.12 -36.95 5.54
N THR A 27 -7.98 -36.09 4.99
CA THR A 27 -8.51 -36.27 3.63
C THR A 27 -7.35 -36.27 2.63
N ALA A 28 -7.51 -36.88 1.46
CA ALA A 28 -6.46 -36.88 0.42
C ALA A 28 -6.00 -35.46 0.01
N ALA A 29 -6.84 -34.43 0.23
CA ALA A 29 -6.48 -33.02 0.05
C ALA A 29 -5.51 -32.48 1.12
N ALA A 30 -5.53 -33.01 2.34
CA ALA A 30 -4.55 -32.67 3.38
C ALA A 30 -3.15 -33.28 3.09
N GLN A 31 -3.08 -34.30 2.24
CA GLN A 31 -1.83 -34.96 1.85
C GLN A 31 -1.03 -34.19 0.77
N SER A 32 -1.61 -33.13 0.17
CA SER A 32 -0.95 -32.25 -0.81
C SER A 32 -0.68 -30.83 -0.30
N ASN A 33 -1.08 -30.48 0.93
CA ASN A 33 -0.74 -29.21 1.58
C ASN A 33 0.74 -29.23 2.05
N PRO A 34 1.63 -28.39 1.49
CA PRO A 34 3.04 -28.34 1.87
C PRO A 34 3.24 -28.07 3.36
N ILE A 35 2.40 -27.26 3.99
CA ILE A 35 2.48 -26.97 5.42
C ILE A 35 2.20 -28.21 6.27
N VAL A 36 1.22 -29.03 5.88
CA VAL A 36 0.92 -30.29 6.58
C VAL A 36 2.06 -31.29 6.43
N ILE A 37 2.65 -31.40 5.23
CA ILE A 37 3.82 -32.26 4.96
C ILE A 37 5.04 -31.76 5.75
N GLU A 38 5.27 -30.46 5.75
CA GLU A 38 6.36 -29.81 6.48
C GLU A 38 6.24 -30.06 7.99
N ASN A 39 5.03 -29.98 8.54
CA ASN A 39 4.79 -30.22 9.97
C ASN A 39 5.02 -31.67 10.43
N GLN A 40 5.10 -32.63 9.51
CA GLN A 40 5.46 -34.02 9.84
C GLN A 40 6.96 -34.19 10.02
N GLN A 41 7.75 -33.20 9.63
CA GLN A 41 9.19 -33.23 9.78
C GLN A 41 9.63 -33.08 11.24
N PRO A 42 10.79 -33.67 11.63
CA PRO A 42 11.33 -33.47 12.98
C PRO A 42 11.63 -32.00 13.26
N GLY A 43 11.05 -31.48 14.34
CA GLY A 43 11.37 -30.16 14.89
C GLY A 43 12.53 -30.18 15.88
N THR A 44 12.94 -28.99 16.31
CA THR A 44 13.98 -28.77 17.33
C THR A 44 13.75 -27.43 18.02
N SER A 45 14.23 -27.32 19.27
CA SER A 45 14.29 -26.05 20.02
C SER A 45 15.70 -25.43 20.00
N GLN A 46 16.66 -26.03 19.30
CA GLN A 46 18.07 -25.55 19.25
C GLN A 46 18.22 -24.22 18.51
N TRP A 47 17.16 -23.75 17.85
CA TRP A 47 17.14 -22.42 17.27
C TRP A 47 17.05 -21.32 18.33
N PHE A 48 16.71 -21.59 19.60
CA PHE A 48 16.72 -20.58 20.65
C PHE A 48 18.14 -20.13 21.01
N ILE A 49 18.35 -18.81 21.09
CA ILE A 49 19.61 -18.24 21.55
C ILE A 49 19.85 -18.60 23.02
N SER A 50 20.98 -19.26 23.28
CA SER A 50 21.48 -19.58 24.61
C SER A 50 22.38 -18.48 25.18
N LYS A 51 23.09 -17.76 24.31
CA LYS A 51 24.01 -16.68 24.70
C LYS A 51 24.01 -15.61 23.61
N LYS A 52 23.36 -14.48 23.88
CA LYS A 52 23.14 -13.40 22.91
C LYS A 52 24.38 -12.52 22.71
N GLY A 53 24.79 -12.28 21.46
CA GLY A 53 25.74 -11.23 21.09
C GLY A 53 25.11 -9.84 21.22
N THR A 54 25.85 -8.86 21.74
CA THR A 54 25.35 -7.51 21.99
C THR A 54 25.85 -6.52 20.95
N ASP A 55 25.10 -5.45 20.69
CA ASP A 55 25.47 -4.42 19.72
C ASP A 55 26.69 -3.63 20.18
N ALA A 56 26.79 -3.33 21.48
CA ALA A 56 27.89 -2.57 22.07
C ALA A 56 29.25 -3.27 21.94
N VAL A 57 29.29 -4.61 21.90
CA VAL A 57 30.55 -5.38 21.77
C VAL A 57 30.70 -5.94 20.37
N GLY A 58 29.60 -6.37 19.75
CA GLY A 58 29.58 -6.93 18.40
C GLY A 58 30.21 -8.32 18.30
N GLN A 59 30.04 -9.17 19.33
CA GLN A 59 30.68 -10.51 19.35
C GLN A 59 30.35 -11.33 18.10
N ILE A 60 29.09 -11.27 17.68
CA ILE A 60 28.63 -11.70 16.36
C ILE A 60 27.37 -10.94 15.97
N LYS A 61 27.30 -10.43 14.74
CA LYS A 61 26.16 -9.72 14.16
C LYS A 61 26.07 -9.99 12.66
N GLY A 62 24.86 -9.93 12.11
CA GLY A 62 24.70 -10.00 10.65
C GLY A 62 23.39 -9.46 10.11
N TYR A 63 23.34 -9.35 8.79
CA TYR A 63 22.14 -9.01 8.03
C TYR A 63 22.16 -9.72 6.67
N ALA A 64 21.03 -9.75 5.98
CA ALA A 64 20.88 -10.39 4.67
C ALA A 64 20.80 -9.37 3.53
N SER A 65 21.16 -9.79 2.32
CA SER A 65 21.08 -9.00 1.08
C SER A 65 19.64 -8.69 0.63
N ALA A 66 18.65 -9.40 1.15
CA ALA A 66 17.23 -9.24 0.86
C ALA A 66 16.40 -9.57 2.11
N THR A 67 15.18 -9.06 2.20
CA THR A 67 14.21 -9.45 3.24
C THR A 67 13.57 -10.80 2.93
N SER A 68 13.57 -11.19 1.65
CA SER A 68 13.00 -12.44 1.17
C SER A 68 13.64 -12.87 -0.16
N VAL A 69 13.57 -14.18 -0.44
CA VAL A 69 13.98 -14.78 -1.72
C VAL A 69 13.00 -15.87 -2.13
N ASN A 70 12.87 -16.16 -3.42
CA ASN A 70 12.09 -17.30 -3.86
C ASN A 70 12.84 -18.61 -3.55
N LYS A 71 12.11 -19.70 -3.32
CA LYS A 71 12.74 -21.03 -3.16
C LYS A 71 13.60 -21.37 -4.38
N GLY A 72 14.84 -21.79 -4.15
CA GLY A 72 15.83 -22.03 -5.21
C GLY A 72 16.72 -20.83 -5.53
N GLU A 73 16.40 -19.63 -5.03
CA GLU A 73 17.24 -18.44 -5.19
C GLU A 73 18.28 -18.31 -4.07
N ASN A 74 19.27 -17.46 -4.32
CA ASN A 74 20.38 -17.21 -3.41
C ASN A 74 20.08 -16.02 -2.49
N ILE A 75 20.45 -16.14 -1.22
CA ILE A 75 20.49 -15.03 -0.27
C ILE A 75 21.88 -14.92 0.34
N THR A 76 22.43 -13.70 0.38
CA THR A 76 23.77 -13.45 0.91
C THR A 76 23.69 -12.89 2.32
N PHE A 77 24.46 -13.48 3.23
CA PHE A 77 24.63 -13.01 4.61
C PHE A 77 25.92 -12.22 4.74
N PHE A 78 25.81 -11.09 5.42
CA PHE A 78 26.91 -10.22 5.83
C PHE A 78 27.09 -10.41 7.33
N VAL A 79 28.28 -10.84 7.75
CA VAL A 79 28.55 -11.21 9.15
C VAL A 79 29.82 -10.53 9.63
N SER A 80 29.75 -10.00 10.84
CA SER A 80 30.88 -9.47 11.60
C SER A 80 31.07 -10.23 12.89
N THR A 81 32.31 -10.54 13.25
CA THR A 81 32.71 -11.12 14.54
C THR A 81 33.77 -10.26 15.20
N ASN A 82 33.61 -9.97 16.50
CA ASN A 82 34.58 -9.20 17.28
C ASN A 82 34.99 -9.96 18.55
N PRO A 83 36.26 -10.40 18.69
CA PRO A 83 37.32 -10.35 17.68
C PRO A 83 37.03 -11.28 16.49
N ALA A 84 37.81 -11.14 15.41
CA ALA A 84 37.77 -12.06 14.28
C ALA A 84 38.00 -13.51 14.74
N GLN A 85 37.06 -14.41 14.43
CA GLN A 85 37.07 -15.79 14.90
C GLN A 85 36.17 -16.68 14.03
N ALA A 86 36.28 -18.01 14.18
CA ALA A 86 35.40 -18.94 13.50
C ALA A 86 33.95 -18.83 14.00
N TYR A 87 32.99 -19.08 13.11
CA TYR A 87 31.56 -19.15 13.44
C TYR A 87 30.82 -20.16 12.56
N THR A 88 29.61 -20.55 12.94
CA THR A 88 28.70 -21.38 12.14
C THR A 88 27.40 -20.64 11.86
N ILE A 89 26.66 -21.13 10.87
CA ILE A 89 25.29 -20.68 10.57
C ILE A 89 24.39 -21.92 10.57
N ASP A 90 23.39 -21.94 11.44
CA ASP A 90 22.31 -22.92 11.40
C ASP A 90 21.05 -22.26 10.86
N VAL A 91 20.56 -22.73 9.71
CA VAL A 91 19.36 -22.21 9.06
C VAL A 91 18.16 -23.01 9.53
N TYR A 92 17.18 -22.34 10.11
CA TYR A 92 15.92 -22.94 10.58
C TYR A 92 14.73 -22.39 9.80
N ARG A 93 13.77 -23.26 9.47
CA ARG A 93 12.41 -22.84 9.10
C ARG A 93 11.57 -22.78 10.38
N ILE A 94 10.81 -21.71 10.54
CA ILE A 94 9.95 -21.47 11.70
C ILE A 94 8.53 -21.94 11.40
N GLY A 95 7.91 -22.60 12.37
CA GLY A 95 6.63 -23.29 12.17
C GLY A 95 6.18 -24.12 13.39
N TRP A 96 5.21 -25.00 13.22
CA TRP A 96 4.67 -25.78 14.36
C TRP A 96 5.61 -26.90 14.84
N TYR A 97 5.97 -27.84 13.97
CA TYR A 97 6.88 -28.98 14.23
C TYR A 97 6.70 -29.69 15.59
N GLY A 98 5.49 -30.15 15.88
CA GLY A 98 5.19 -30.84 17.15
C GLY A 98 5.28 -29.94 18.39
N GLY A 99 5.24 -28.62 18.20
CA GLY A 99 5.33 -27.63 19.25
C GLY A 99 6.74 -27.08 19.49
N LEU A 100 7.76 -27.55 18.76
CA LEU A 100 9.16 -27.13 18.97
C LEU A 100 9.53 -25.81 18.27
N GLY A 101 8.71 -25.34 17.32
CA GLY A 101 8.82 -23.97 16.81
C GLY A 101 9.77 -23.78 15.64
N GLY A 102 10.63 -24.76 15.34
CA GLY A 102 11.51 -24.70 14.19
C GLY A 102 12.04 -26.06 13.76
N ARG A 103 12.48 -26.15 12.51
CA ARG A 103 13.20 -27.29 11.93
C ARG A 103 14.53 -26.82 11.40
N LEU A 104 15.59 -27.56 11.71
CA LEU A 104 16.91 -27.33 11.12
C LEU A 104 16.86 -27.71 9.63
N MET A 105 17.12 -26.73 8.77
CA MET A 105 17.13 -26.88 7.32
C MET A 105 18.55 -27.18 6.82
N GLN A 106 19.53 -26.47 7.36
CA GLN A 106 20.92 -26.61 6.93
C GLN A 106 21.90 -26.11 8.00
N HIS A 107 22.98 -26.85 8.21
CA HIS A 107 24.15 -26.39 8.96
C HIS A 107 25.25 -25.93 7.98
N ILE A 108 25.88 -24.80 8.27
CA ILE A 108 26.96 -24.22 7.47
C ILE A 108 28.14 -23.88 8.38
N GLY A 109 29.33 -24.31 7.97
CA GLY A 109 30.58 -23.93 8.60
C GLY A 109 31.37 -25.12 9.17
N PRO A 110 32.41 -24.83 9.97
CA PRO A 110 32.81 -23.50 10.42
C PRO A 110 33.26 -22.58 9.27
N LEU A 111 32.95 -21.29 9.39
CA LEU A 111 33.37 -20.20 8.51
C LEU A 111 34.38 -19.32 9.25
N ASN A 112 35.32 -18.72 8.52
CA ASN A 112 36.25 -17.74 9.08
C ASN A 112 35.56 -16.38 9.19
N GLY A 113 35.26 -15.93 10.40
CA GLY A 113 34.68 -14.62 10.67
C GLY A 113 35.75 -13.53 10.72
N THR A 114 35.40 -12.35 10.26
CA THR A 114 36.22 -11.14 10.31
C THR A 114 35.48 -10.05 11.06
N GLN A 115 36.22 -9.10 11.63
CA GLN A 115 35.62 -7.87 12.12
C GLN A 115 35.38 -6.95 10.92
N GLN A 116 34.11 -6.67 10.64
CA GLN A 116 33.71 -5.74 9.58
C GLN A 116 33.85 -4.29 10.05
N PRO A 117 34.02 -3.32 9.13
CA PRO A 117 34.10 -1.91 9.48
C PRO A 117 32.82 -1.40 10.15
N THR A 118 32.97 -0.35 10.95
CA THR A 118 31.82 0.37 11.53
C THR A 118 30.93 0.94 10.43
N CYS A 119 29.62 0.84 10.62
CA CYS A 119 28.63 1.30 9.65
C CYS A 119 28.59 2.83 9.59
N PRO A 120 28.86 3.46 8.43
CA PRO A 120 28.73 4.90 8.28
C PRO A 120 27.34 5.43 8.61
N THR A 121 27.28 6.63 9.19
CA THR A 121 26.04 7.36 9.43
C THR A 121 25.98 8.59 8.52
N ASP A 122 24.86 8.77 7.81
CA ASP A 122 24.54 10.02 7.12
C ASP A 122 24.10 11.06 8.16
N PRO A 123 24.86 12.16 8.36
CA PRO A 123 24.52 13.16 9.36
C PRO A 123 23.25 13.96 9.04
N THR A 124 22.84 14.01 7.77
CA THR A 124 21.62 14.74 7.36
C THR A 124 20.38 13.91 7.65
N THR A 125 20.36 12.66 7.23
CA THR A 125 19.16 11.82 7.33
C THR A 125 19.16 10.92 8.58
N GLY A 126 20.30 10.73 9.24
CA GLY A 126 20.47 9.77 10.33
C GLY A 126 20.58 8.32 9.86
N MET A 127 20.63 8.06 8.56
CA MET A 127 20.71 6.71 8.02
C MET A 127 22.03 6.04 8.40
N ILE A 128 21.96 4.80 8.89
CA ILE A 128 23.12 3.95 9.13
C ILE A 128 23.09 2.81 8.11
N GLU A 129 24.21 2.57 7.42
CA GLU A 129 24.34 1.52 6.42
C GLU A 129 25.74 0.90 6.50
N CYS A 130 25.85 -0.42 6.57
CA CYS A 130 27.08 -1.09 7.01
C CYS A 130 28.10 -1.39 5.90
N ASN A 131 27.67 -1.54 4.65
CA ASN A 131 28.54 -1.84 3.50
C ASN A 131 29.56 -2.98 3.78
N TRP A 132 29.15 -3.97 4.57
CA TRP A 132 30.02 -5.10 4.93
C TRP A 132 30.33 -5.97 3.72
N ALA A 133 31.48 -6.63 3.75
CA ALA A 133 31.81 -7.61 2.72
C ALA A 133 30.93 -8.87 2.88
N PRO A 134 30.46 -9.48 1.77
CA PRO A 134 29.72 -10.75 1.82
C PRO A 134 30.49 -11.83 2.61
N ALA A 135 29.81 -12.49 3.54
CA ALA A 135 30.41 -13.54 4.35
C ALA A 135 30.04 -14.95 3.86
N HIS A 136 28.78 -15.15 3.47
CA HIS A 136 28.30 -16.42 2.90
C HIS A 136 27.08 -16.19 2.00
N THR A 137 26.95 -16.94 0.91
CA THR A 137 25.74 -16.98 0.09
C THR A 137 25.09 -18.34 0.24
N LEU A 138 23.89 -18.35 0.84
CA LEU A 138 23.04 -19.52 0.97
C LEU A 138 22.24 -19.71 -0.33
N ALA A 139 22.40 -20.87 -0.96
CA ALA A 139 21.50 -21.31 -2.01
C ALA A 139 20.29 -22.02 -1.36
N THR A 140 19.13 -21.37 -1.37
CA THR A 140 17.90 -22.04 -0.93
C THR A 140 17.54 -23.15 -1.91
N GLN A 141 16.80 -24.17 -1.48
CA GLN A 141 16.44 -25.30 -2.35
C GLN A 141 15.00 -25.17 -2.83
N THR A 142 14.70 -25.69 -4.02
CA THR A 142 13.32 -25.71 -4.55
C THR A 142 12.37 -26.62 -3.76
N SER A 143 12.92 -27.50 -2.92
CA SER A 143 12.20 -28.35 -1.96
C SER A 143 11.82 -27.63 -0.67
N TRP A 144 12.34 -26.43 -0.42
CA TRP A 144 12.04 -25.68 0.80
C TRP A 144 10.61 -25.17 0.79
N THR A 145 9.89 -25.45 1.88
CA THR A 145 8.52 -24.98 2.09
C THR A 145 8.53 -23.48 2.37
N SER A 146 7.65 -22.70 1.71
CA SER A 146 7.54 -21.26 1.98
C SER A 146 7.31 -21.00 3.48
N GLY A 147 7.92 -19.96 4.03
CA GLY A 147 7.90 -19.70 5.47
C GLY A 147 8.84 -18.59 5.92
N ILE A 148 8.81 -18.32 7.22
CA ILE A 148 9.79 -17.48 7.90
C ILE A 148 11.00 -18.36 8.26
N TYR A 149 12.20 -17.85 7.97
CA TYR A 149 13.46 -18.54 8.22
C TYR A 149 14.37 -17.70 9.11
N LEU A 150 15.17 -18.38 9.92
CA LEU A 150 16.23 -17.79 10.73
C LEU A 150 17.57 -18.39 10.32
N ALA A 151 18.57 -17.55 10.09
CA ALA A 151 19.96 -17.97 10.13
C ALA A 151 20.52 -17.63 11.52
N LEU A 152 20.73 -18.65 12.35
CA LEU A 152 21.35 -18.53 13.67
C LEU A 152 22.86 -18.55 13.51
N LEU A 153 23.49 -17.41 13.71
CA LEU A 153 24.94 -17.26 13.73
C LEU A 153 25.45 -17.67 15.12
N THR A 154 26.50 -18.49 15.20
CA THR A 154 27.14 -18.87 16.47
C THR A 154 28.66 -18.75 16.35
N ASN A 155 29.30 -17.87 17.13
CA ASN A 155 30.77 -17.76 17.14
C ASN A 155 31.45 -18.83 18.02
N ALA A 156 32.77 -18.94 17.96
CA ALA A 156 33.55 -19.91 18.74
C ALA A 156 33.40 -19.77 20.27
N GLU A 157 33.02 -18.58 20.75
CA GLU A 157 32.70 -18.32 22.16
C GLU A 157 31.21 -18.55 22.51
N MET A 158 30.45 -19.16 21.60
CA MET A 158 29.02 -19.45 21.72
C MET A 158 28.12 -18.23 21.77
N PHE A 159 28.59 -17.01 21.47
CA PHE A 159 27.70 -15.88 21.27
C PHE A 159 26.91 -16.05 19.97
N GLN A 160 25.64 -15.63 20.00
CA GLN A 160 24.68 -15.90 18.96
C GLN A 160 23.86 -14.68 18.55
N ASN A 161 23.45 -14.64 17.29
CA ASN A 161 22.57 -13.62 16.73
C ASN A 161 21.79 -14.20 15.53
N TYR A 162 20.56 -13.75 15.32
CA TYR A 162 19.73 -14.15 14.19
C TYR A 162 19.89 -13.23 12.99
N ILE A 163 19.64 -13.78 11.80
CA ILE A 163 19.20 -13.04 10.63
C ILE A 163 17.84 -13.63 10.22
N VAL A 164 16.81 -12.79 10.13
CA VAL A 164 15.45 -13.18 9.72
C VAL A 164 15.26 -12.93 8.22
N PHE A 165 14.67 -13.88 7.50
CA PHE A 165 14.27 -13.71 6.10
C PHE A 165 13.09 -14.62 5.75
N VAL A 166 12.37 -14.31 4.67
CA VAL A 166 11.30 -15.16 4.14
C VAL A 166 11.78 -15.95 2.94
N VAL A 167 11.39 -17.21 2.86
CA VAL A 167 11.47 -17.98 1.62
C VAL A 167 10.07 -18.05 1.01
N ARG A 168 9.92 -17.46 -0.18
CA ARG A 168 8.66 -17.44 -0.93
C ARG A 168 8.48 -18.72 -1.75
N ASP A 169 7.25 -18.94 -2.21
CA ASP A 169 6.95 -19.92 -3.24
C ASP A 169 6.25 -19.24 -4.40
N ASP A 170 7.03 -18.68 -5.32
CA ASP A 170 6.49 -17.85 -6.38
C ASP A 170 5.80 -18.68 -7.48
N SER A 171 6.05 -19.99 -7.55
CA SER A 171 5.43 -20.89 -8.54
C SER A 171 4.11 -21.52 -8.08
N ARG A 172 3.77 -21.40 -6.80
CA ARG A 172 2.51 -21.86 -6.22
C ARG A 172 1.71 -20.69 -5.67
N VAL A 173 0.39 -20.77 -5.82
CA VAL A 173 -0.53 -19.91 -5.09
C VAL A 173 -1.31 -20.76 -4.10
N ALA A 174 -1.04 -20.58 -2.80
CA ALA A 174 -1.87 -21.12 -1.75
C ALA A 174 -3.17 -20.30 -1.61
N PRO A 175 -4.20 -20.81 -0.94
CA PRO A 175 -5.40 -20.02 -0.64
C PRO A 175 -5.12 -18.75 0.18
N LEU A 176 -4.15 -18.79 1.10
CA LEU A 176 -3.81 -17.68 1.99
C LEU A 176 -2.38 -17.19 1.73
N LEU A 177 -2.19 -15.87 1.79
CA LEU A 177 -0.87 -15.23 1.85
C LEU A 177 -0.68 -14.57 3.23
N TYR A 178 0.40 -14.91 3.90
CA TYR A 178 0.87 -14.23 5.10
C TYR A 178 1.90 -13.16 4.72
N GLN A 179 1.70 -11.92 5.18
CA GLN A 179 2.68 -10.84 5.05
C GLN A 179 3.45 -10.65 6.37
N GLN A 180 4.78 -10.74 6.30
CA GLN A 180 5.67 -10.39 7.41
C GLN A 180 6.04 -8.89 7.38
N PRO A 181 5.83 -8.13 8.48
CA PRO A 181 5.93 -6.68 8.50
C PRO A 181 7.37 -6.17 8.76
N VAL A 182 8.33 -6.53 7.89
CA VAL A 182 9.75 -6.19 8.06
C VAL A 182 10.05 -4.70 7.94
N THR A 183 9.20 -3.90 7.30
CA THR A 183 9.30 -2.42 7.32
C THR A 183 9.15 -1.87 8.72
N THR A 184 8.23 -2.41 9.52
CA THR A 184 8.03 -2.02 10.92
C THR A 184 9.24 -2.44 11.74
N TYR A 185 9.79 -3.64 11.50
CA TYR A 185 11.03 -4.08 12.16
C TYR A 185 12.14 -3.07 11.95
N GLN A 186 12.30 -2.62 10.71
CA GLN A 186 13.34 -1.69 10.34
C GLN A 186 13.07 -0.25 10.81
N ALA A 187 11.81 0.17 10.89
CA ALA A 187 11.41 1.47 11.41
C ALA A 187 11.76 1.65 12.90
N TYR A 188 11.62 0.59 13.69
CA TYR A 188 11.96 0.56 15.11
C TYR A 188 13.42 0.17 15.38
N ASN A 189 14.12 -0.36 14.38
CA ASN A 189 15.51 -0.80 14.52
C ASN A 189 16.43 0.39 14.86
N ASP A 190 16.90 0.45 16.10
CA ASP A 190 17.84 1.46 16.59
C ASP A 190 19.30 0.97 16.56
N TYR A 191 19.61 -0.05 15.76
CA TYR A 191 20.98 -0.55 15.63
C TYR A 191 22.01 0.57 15.31
N PRO A 192 23.17 0.58 15.99
CA PRO A 192 23.51 -0.27 17.13
C PRO A 192 22.82 0.19 18.42
N PHE A 193 22.28 -0.76 19.18
CA PHE A 193 21.74 -0.51 20.53
C PHE A 193 22.87 -0.28 21.55
N ASP A 194 23.46 0.92 21.50
CA ASP A 194 24.61 1.35 22.29
C ASP A 194 24.30 2.56 23.20
N ASN A 195 23.07 3.07 23.18
CA ASN A 195 22.62 4.30 23.84
C ASN A 195 23.44 5.56 23.48
N ALA A 196 24.11 5.57 22.32
CA ALA A 196 25.04 6.64 21.94
C ALA A 196 24.92 7.04 20.47
N THR A 197 24.84 6.08 19.55
CA THR A 197 24.90 6.32 18.10
C THR A 197 23.75 5.69 17.33
N GLY A 198 23.07 4.68 17.89
CA GLY A 198 21.92 4.02 17.30
C GLY A 198 20.81 4.95 16.81
N LYS A 199 20.20 4.60 15.67
CA LYS A 199 19.14 5.41 15.01
C LYS A 199 18.00 4.54 14.50
N SER A 200 16.79 4.90 14.88
CA SER A 200 15.52 4.43 14.32
C SER A 200 14.74 5.60 13.71
N LEU A 201 13.49 5.37 13.28
CA LEU A 201 12.59 6.46 12.88
C LEU A 201 11.97 7.21 14.07
N TYR A 202 12.31 6.87 15.32
CA TYR A 202 11.74 7.45 16.54
C TYR A 202 12.76 8.16 17.42
N GLY A 203 12.38 9.30 17.98
CA GLY A 203 13.29 10.13 18.77
C GLY A 203 13.64 9.52 20.13
N TYR A 204 12.73 8.75 20.72
CA TYR A 204 12.91 8.19 22.06
C TYR A 204 13.98 7.09 22.13
N ASN A 205 14.28 6.41 21.01
CA ASN A 205 15.33 5.40 20.90
C ASN A 205 16.32 5.73 19.77
N SER A 206 16.56 7.00 19.52
CA SER A 206 17.61 7.45 18.62
C SER A 206 18.58 8.39 19.33
N TYR A 207 19.87 8.20 19.08
CA TYR A 207 20.96 8.84 19.82
C TYR A 207 21.92 9.58 18.89
N GLY A 208 22.80 10.42 19.43
CA GLY A 208 23.76 11.19 18.63
C GLY A 208 23.18 12.45 18.00
N ALA A 209 23.72 12.86 16.85
CA ALA A 209 23.43 14.17 16.24
C ALA A 209 21.97 14.33 15.78
N THR A 210 21.45 15.55 15.86
CA THR A 210 20.15 15.94 15.28
C THR A 210 20.18 15.81 13.75
N THR A 211 19.09 15.33 13.16
CA THR A 211 18.95 15.11 11.72
C THR A 211 18.03 16.18 11.09
N VAL A 212 17.76 16.05 9.80
CA VAL A 212 16.79 16.87 9.04
C VAL A 212 15.37 16.84 9.64
N THR A 213 15.06 15.87 10.50
CA THR A 213 13.77 15.79 11.20
C THR A 213 13.62 16.82 12.32
N GLY A 214 14.70 17.50 12.70
CA GLY A 214 14.75 18.40 13.86
C GLY A 214 14.94 17.69 15.20
N GLY A 215 14.95 16.35 15.22
CA GLY A 215 15.24 15.51 16.38
C GLY A 215 16.41 14.56 16.14
N THR A 216 16.65 13.67 17.10
CA THR A 216 17.67 12.63 16.98
C THR A 216 17.24 11.48 16.07
N ASN A 217 15.96 11.32 15.77
CA ASN A 217 15.48 10.26 14.89
C ASN A 217 15.99 10.40 13.46
N ALA A 218 16.14 9.26 12.78
CA ALA A 218 16.42 9.24 11.35
C ALA A 218 15.15 9.57 10.54
N ALA A 219 15.36 10.13 9.35
CA ALA A 219 14.36 10.19 8.29
C ALA A 219 14.45 8.97 7.35
N LYS A 220 15.56 8.22 7.42
CA LYS A 220 15.86 7.06 6.57
C LYS A 220 16.53 5.95 7.36
N VAL A 221 16.13 4.71 7.15
CA VAL A 221 16.72 3.52 7.79
C VAL A 221 16.98 2.43 6.75
N SER A 222 18.16 1.80 6.78
CA SER A 222 18.60 0.85 5.74
C SER A 222 18.55 -0.61 6.20
N PHE A 223 18.00 -1.52 5.39
CA PHE A 223 18.07 -2.96 5.61
C PHE A 223 19.49 -3.52 5.47
N ASP A 224 20.45 -2.73 4.96
CA ASP A 224 21.87 -3.10 4.89
C ASP A 224 22.59 -2.84 6.22
N ARG A 225 21.96 -3.26 7.32
CA ARG A 225 22.50 -3.27 8.68
C ARG A 225 21.82 -4.36 9.53
N PRO A 226 22.46 -4.87 10.59
CA PRO A 226 21.82 -5.81 11.51
C PRO A 226 20.57 -5.24 12.18
N TYR A 227 19.65 -6.13 12.55
CA TYR A 227 18.64 -5.79 13.56
C TYR A 227 19.28 -5.73 14.95
N LEU A 228 18.78 -4.83 15.79
CA LEU A 228 19.24 -4.68 17.16
C LEU A 228 19.11 -5.98 17.98
N GLY A 229 19.81 -6.03 19.11
CA GLY A 229 19.56 -7.05 20.12
C GLY A 229 19.87 -8.46 19.63
N ASP A 230 18.86 -9.32 19.56
CA ASP A 230 19.04 -10.72 19.16
C ASP A 230 19.05 -10.94 17.65
N GLY A 231 18.80 -9.89 16.85
CA GLY A 231 18.73 -9.98 15.39
C GLY A 231 17.31 -10.22 14.85
N THR A 232 16.28 -10.18 15.69
CA THR A 232 14.87 -10.27 15.27
C THR A 232 14.08 -8.96 15.37
N GLY A 233 14.69 -7.89 15.91
CA GLY A 233 14.06 -6.59 16.14
C GLY A 233 13.93 -6.26 17.62
N ILE A 234 12.91 -5.47 18.00
CA ILE A 234 12.68 -5.01 19.38
C ILE A 234 11.31 -5.47 19.89
N ASP A 235 11.27 -5.99 21.12
CA ASP A 235 10.08 -6.63 21.69
C ASP A 235 8.84 -5.71 21.74
N TRP A 236 9.02 -4.43 22.00
CA TRP A 236 7.92 -3.47 22.17
C TRP A 236 7.42 -2.83 20.86
N GLY A 237 8.18 -2.99 19.78
CA GLY A 237 7.95 -2.26 18.54
C GLY A 237 7.83 -3.15 17.32
N ALA A 238 8.61 -4.24 17.23
CA ALA A 238 8.58 -5.15 16.10
C ALA A 238 9.58 -6.31 16.27
N SER A 239 9.09 -7.50 16.59
CA SER A 239 9.85 -8.76 16.51
C SER A 239 8.90 -9.91 16.20
N VAL A 240 9.35 -10.82 15.33
CA VAL A 240 8.62 -12.05 14.97
C VAL A 240 8.25 -12.88 16.20
N PHE A 241 9.11 -12.92 17.22
CA PHE A 241 8.87 -13.70 18.43
C PHE A 241 7.88 -13.05 19.38
N SER A 242 7.74 -11.73 19.29
CA SER A 242 6.86 -10.99 20.18
C SER A 242 5.42 -10.99 19.71
N TRP A 243 5.20 -10.88 18.40
CA TRP A 243 3.89 -10.53 17.84
C TRP A 243 3.31 -11.55 16.85
N GLU A 244 4.12 -12.43 16.27
CA GLU A 244 3.72 -13.23 15.10
C GLU A 244 3.81 -14.73 15.31
N ILE A 245 4.82 -15.20 16.05
CA ILE A 245 5.15 -16.63 16.20
C ILE A 245 3.96 -17.49 16.65
N ASN A 246 3.10 -16.98 17.53
CA ASN A 246 1.92 -17.69 18.01
C ASN A 246 0.89 -17.90 16.90
N PHE A 247 0.69 -16.89 16.05
CA PHE A 247 -0.22 -16.99 14.91
C PHE A 247 0.34 -17.97 13.87
N VAL A 248 1.62 -17.83 13.52
CA VAL A 248 2.30 -18.74 12.57
C VAL A 248 2.17 -20.19 13.02
N ARG A 249 2.53 -20.49 14.27
CA ARG A 249 2.44 -21.83 14.83
C ARG A 249 1.01 -22.36 14.88
N TRP A 250 0.05 -21.54 15.31
CA TRP A 250 -1.35 -21.96 15.37
C TRP A 250 -1.92 -22.23 13.98
N MET A 251 -1.66 -21.35 13.01
CA MET A 251 -2.14 -21.46 11.64
C MET A 251 -1.58 -22.72 10.98
N GLU A 252 -0.27 -22.97 11.10
CA GLU A 252 0.36 -24.16 10.55
C GLU A 252 -0.11 -25.44 11.25
N LYS A 253 -0.19 -25.44 12.60
CA LYS A 253 -0.74 -26.56 13.39
C LYS A 253 -2.16 -26.91 12.97
N SER A 254 -2.94 -25.90 12.61
CA SER A 254 -4.34 -26.05 12.17
C SER A 254 -4.46 -26.55 10.73
N GLY A 255 -3.33 -26.70 10.01
CA GLY A 255 -3.30 -27.29 8.67
C GLY A 255 -3.76 -26.35 7.56
N TYR A 256 -3.74 -25.04 7.80
CA TYR A 256 -4.04 -24.06 6.75
C TYR A 256 -2.96 -24.09 5.66
N ASP A 257 -3.39 -24.00 4.40
CA ASP A 257 -2.49 -23.89 3.25
C ASP A 257 -2.18 -22.41 3.01
N VAL A 258 -0.92 -22.04 3.26
CA VAL A 258 -0.45 -20.67 3.29
C VAL A 258 0.94 -20.55 2.68
N THR A 259 1.18 -19.48 1.92
CA THR A 259 2.52 -19.04 1.54
C THR A 259 2.86 -17.74 2.26
N TYR A 260 4.16 -17.44 2.33
CA TYR A 260 4.70 -16.30 3.07
C TYR A 260 5.40 -15.32 2.13
N ALA A 261 5.21 -14.04 2.38
CA ALA A 261 5.90 -12.93 1.75
C ALA A 261 6.21 -11.85 2.80
N THR A 262 7.09 -10.92 2.47
CA THR A 262 7.32 -9.70 3.25
C THR A 262 6.51 -8.53 2.69
N ASP A 263 6.31 -7.49 3.47
CA ASP A 263 5.72 -6.24 2.99
C ASP A 263 6.49 -5.59 1.83
N VAL A 264 7.81 -5.79 1.74
CA VAL A 264 8.65 -5.39 0.60
C VAL A 264 8.24 -6.14 -0.67
N ASP A 265 7.84 -7.41 -0.56
CA ASP A 265 7.35 -8.18 -1.71
C ASP A 265 6.00 -7.63 -2.20
N THR A 266 5.11 -7.25 -1.28
CA THR A 266 3.85 -6.58 -1.60
C THR A 266 4.09 -5.21 -2.25
N HIS A 267 5.15 -4.50 -1.86
CA HIS A 267 5.57 -3.27 -2.54
C HIS A 267 6.02 -3.54 -3.99
N THR A 268 6.79 -4.61 -4.23
CA THR A 268 7.37 -4.91 -5.55
C THR A 268 6.44 -5.62 -6.51
N ASP A 269 5.58 -6.51 -6.02
CA ASP A 269 4.69 -7.38 -6.81
C ASP A 269 3.32 -7.52 -6.14
N GLY A 270 2.72 -6.38 -5.77
CA GLY A 270 1.40 -6.35 -5.15
C GLY A 270 0.27 -6.91 -6.02
N GLY A 271 0.46 -6.98 -7.35
CA GLY A 271 -0.49 -7.61 -8.27
C GLY A 271 -0.71 -9.10 -7.99
N ARG A 272 0.29 -9.78 -7.41
CA ARG A 272 0.20 -11.18 -7.04
C ARG A 272 -0.91 -11.47 -6.02
N LEU A 273 -1.29 -10.47 -5.20
CA LEU A 273 -2.35 -10.60 -4.19
C LEU A 273 -3.68 -11.08 -4.78
N LEU A 274 -3.96 -10.75 -6.05
CA LEU A 274 -5.18 -11.14 -6.78
C LEU A 274 -5.36 -12.65 -6.96
N ASN A 275 -4.30 -13.42 -6.79
CA ASN A 275 -4.35 -14.88 -6.94
C ASN A 275 -4.79 -15.59 -5.64
N TYR A 276 -4.73 -14.91 -4.50
CA TYR A 276 -5.06 -15.48 -3.21
C TYR A 276 -6.55 -15.31 -2.88
N ARG A 277 -7.06 -16.14 -1.97
CA ARG A 277 -8.41 -15.95 -1.40
C ARG A 277 -8.38 -15.08 -0.15
N GLY A 278 -7.26 -15.05 0.56
CA GLY A 278 -7.08 -14.26 1.77
C GLY A 278 -5.66 -13.69 1.89
N PHE A 279 -5.57 -12.41 2.23
CA PHE A 279 -4.35 -11.74 2.64
C PHE A 279 -4.37 -11.52 4.16
N LEU A 280 -3.28 -11.89 4.83
CA LEU A 280 -3.15 -11.81 6.29
C LEU A 280 -2.00 -10.85 6.64
N SER A 281 -2.35 -9.75 7.31
CA SER A 281 -1.40 -8.87 8.00
C SER A 281 -1.45 -9.23 9.49
N VAL A 282 -0.31 -9.58 10.08
CA VAL A 282 -0.24 -10.17 11.42
C VAL A 282 0.84 -9.48 12.24
N GLY A 283 0.55 -9.26 13.53
CA GLY A 283 1.49 -8.61 14.44
C GLY A 283 1.41 -7.08 14.31
N HIS A 284 2.56 -6.42 14.21
CA HIS A 284 2.65 -4.97 14.12
C HIS A 284 3.09 -4.54 12.72
N ASP A 285 2.12 -4.11 11.90
CA ASP A 285 2.30 -3.81 10.47
C ASP A 285 2.05 -2.31 10.19
N GLU A 286 2.80 -1.45 10.88
CA GLU A 286 2.56 0.00 10.99
C GLU A 286 3.00 0.81 9.75
N TYR A 287 4.06 0.38 9.06
CA TYR A 287 4.74 1.18 8.04
C TYR A 287 4.42 0.70 6.62
N TRP A 288 3.58 1.43 5.90
CA TRP A 288 3.09 1.00 4.59
C TRP A 288 3.48 1.95 3.48
N SER A 289 4.01 1.41 2.39
CA SER A 289 4.23 2.21 1.18
C SER A 289 2.93 2.40 0.40
N LYS A 290 2.87 3.48 -0.41
CA LYS A 290 1.71 3.70 -1.28
C LYS A 290 1.40 2.49 -2.18
N PRO A 291 2.38 1.88 -2.87
CA PRO A 291 2.14 0.67 -3.67
C PRO A 291 1.56 -0.50 -2.86
N MET A 292 2.00 -0.70 -1.61
CA MET A 292 1.46 -1.77 -0.75
C MET A 292 -0.03 -1.56 -0.45
N TYR A 293 -0.39 -0.35 0.00
CA TYR A 293 -1.79 -0.03 0.28
C TYR A 293 -2.63 -0.23 -0.97
N ASP A 294 -2.20 0.35 -2.08
CA ASP A 294 -2.97 0.31 -3.33
C ASP A 294 -3.18 -1.12 -3.82
N ALA A 295 -2.16 -1.98 -3.70
CA ALA A 295 -2.26 -3.39 -4.03
C ALA A 295 -3.28 -4.14 -3.15
N VAL A 296 -3.24 -3.93 -1.84
CA VAL A 296 -4.16 -4.59 -0.90
C VAL A 296 -5.59 -4.07 -1.05
N ALA A 297 -5.76 -2.77 -1.29
CA ALA A 297 -7.06 -2.20 -1.60
C ALA A 297 -7.62 -2.74 -2.92
N ALA A 298 -6.79 -2.83 -3.97
CA ALA A 298 -7.17 -3.43 -5.25
C ALA A 298 -7.51 -4.92 -5.10
N ALA A 299 -6.77 -5.67 -4.27
CA ALA A 299 -7.07 -7.06 -3.97
C ALA A 299 -8.44 -7.22 -3.30
N ARG A 300 -8.75 -6.40 -2.29
CA ARG A 300 -10.10 -6.35 -1.70
C ARG A 300 -11.15 -6.06 -2.75
N ASP A 301 -10.94 -5.04 -3.57
CA ASP A 301 -11.89 -4.61 -4.59
C ASP A 301 -12.05 -5.64 -5.73
N ALA A 302 -11.13 -6.61 -5.81
CA ALA A 302 -11.14 -7.77 -6.69
C ALA A 302 -11.71 -9.06 -6.03
N GLY A 303 -12.13 -9.01 -4.77
CA GLY A 303 -12.76 -10.14 -4.06
C GLY A 303 -11.82 -10.92 -3.13
N VAL A 304 -10.57 -10.49 -2.97
CA VAL A 304 -9.62 -11.09 -2.01
C VAL A 304 -9.99 -10.65 -0.59
N ASN A 305 -10.19 -11.60 0.31
CA ASN A 305 -10.51 -11.30 1.69
C ASN A 305 -9.27 -10.76 2.43
N LEU A 306 -9.45 -9.87 3.40
CA LEU A 306 -8.35 -9.28 4.17
C LEU A 306 -8.54 -9.53 5.67
N ALA A 307 -7.48 -9.88 6.38
CA ALA A 307 -7.49 -9.91 7.84
C ALA A 307 -6.27 -9.22 8.44
N PHE A 308 -6.52 -8.35 9.42
CA PHE A 308 -5.50 -7.62 10.18
C PHE A 308 -5.53 -8.11 11.65
N PHE A 309 -4.60 -9.02 11.96
CA PHE A 309 -4.41 -9.61 13.29
C PHE A 309 -3.36 -8.81 14.09
N GLY A 310 -3.68 -7.55 14.28
CA GLY A 310 -2.91 -6.55 15.03
C GLY A 310 -3.73 -5.29 15.30
N ALA A 311 -3.04 -4.25 15.75
CA ALA A 311 -3.51 -2.87 15.77
C ALA A 311 -2.48 -1.99 15.07
N ASN A 312 -2.78 -0.70 14.92
CA ASN A 312 -1.86 0.29 14.39
C ASN A 312 -1.30 -0.03 12.99
N ALA A 313 -2.02 -0.87 12.24
CA ALA A 313 -1.62 -1.19 10.88
C ALA A 313 -1.90 0.00 9.96
N ILE A 314 -1.02 0.22 8.97
CA ILE A 314 -1.19 1.29 7.97
C ILE A 314 -1.19 2.70 8.62
N TYR A 315 -0.42 2.91 9.69
CA TYR A 315 -0.41 4.21 10.37
C TYR A 315 0.49 5.23 9.67
N TRP A 316 1.72 4.83 9.31
CA TRP A 316 2.67 5.69 8.60
C TRP A 316 2.79 5.33 7.13
N GLN A 317 2.69 6.33 6.26
CA GLN A 317 3.08 6.18 4.87
C GLN A 317 4.61 6.24 4.77
N VAL A 318 5.20 5.27 4.08
CA VAL A 318 6.64 5.19 3.78
C VAL A 318 6.93 5.15 2.29
N ARG A 319 8.20 5.36 1.95
CA ARG A 319 8.73 5.10 0.60
C ARG A 319 9.98 4.25 0.70
N PHE A 320 10.35 3.66 -0.44
CA PHE A 320 11.59 2.93 -0.60
C PHE A 320 12.56 3.67 -1.51
N GLU A 321 13.84 3.57 -1.19
CA GLU A 321 14.96 4.01 -2.02
C GLU A 321 15.99 2.87 -2.18
N PRO A 322 16.85 2.92 -3.20
CA PRO A 322 17.99 2.00 -3.31
C PRO A 322 19.02 2.20 -2.18
N SER A 323 19.81 1.17 -1.87
CA SER A 323 21.01 1.30 -1.02
C SER A 323 22.07 2.19 -1.68
N SER A 324 23.14 2.53 -0.95
CA SER A 324 24.27 3.28 -1.53
C SER A 324 24.95 2.56 -2.69
N SER A 325 24.82 1.22 -2.77
CA SER A 325 25.30 0.40 -3.89
C SER A 325 24.27 0.22 -5.02
N GLY A 326 23.10 0.87 -4.93
CA GLY A 326 22.07 0.86 -5.97
C GLY A 326 21.11 -0.33 -5.95
N VAL A 327 21.11 -1.15 -4.89
CA VAL A 327 20.15 -2.27 -4.77
C VAL A 327 18.78 -1.69 -4.39
N PRO A 328 17.71 -1.91 -5.18
CA PRO A 328 16.40 -1.33 -4.91
C PRO A 328 15.82 -1.76 -3.56
N ASN A 329 14.98 -0.89 -2.98
CA ASN A 329 14.15 -1.19 -1.80
C ASN A 329 14.92 -1.60 -0.54
N ARG A 330 16.16 -1.11 -0.42
CA ARG A 330 16.99 -1.34 0.77
C ARG A 330 16.91 -0.23 1.79
N VAL A 331 16.39 0.95 1.42
CA VAL A 331 16.25 2.09 2.34
C VAL A 331 14.77 2.43 2.50
N LEU A 332 14.30 2.42 3.75
CA LEU A 332 12.97 2.88 4.13
C LEU A 332 13.02 4.36 4.51
N VAL A 333 12.11 5.16 3.93
CA VAL A 333 12.08 6.61 4.09
C VAL A 333 10.79 7.04 4.81
N CYS A 334 10.92 7.82 5.88
CA CYS A 334 9.80 8.44 6.58
C CYS A 334 10.21 9.76 7.25
N TYR A 335 9.70 10.88 6.76
CA TYR A 335 9.97 12.20 7.31
C TYR A 335 9.03 12.60 8.46
N ARG A 336 7.87 11.94 8.56
CA ARG A 336 6.78 12.23 9.52
C ARG A 336 6.24 13.66 9.48
N ASN A 337 6.72 14.49 8.57
CA ASN A 337 6.33 15.88 8.40
C ASN A 337 6.40 16.24 6.92
N ALA A 338 5.26 16.61 6.33
CA ALA A 338 5.13 16.89 4.90
C ALA A 338 6.02 18.06 4.44
N SER A 339 6.32 19.03 5.31
CA SER A 339 7.15 20.20 4.99
C SER A 339 8.64 19.87 4.94
N LEU A 340 9.08 18.82 5.65
CA LEU A 340 10.47 18.35 5.63
C LEU A 340 10.73 17.34 4.51
N ASP A 341 9.68 16.66 4.06
CA ASP A 341 9.75 15.66 3.02
C ASP A 341 10.04 16.32 1.64
N PRO A 342 11.15 15.99 0.96
CA PRO A 342 11.55 16.66 -0.28
C PRO A 342 10.67 16.31 -1.49
N ILE A 343 9.82 15.27 -1.40
CA ILE A 343 8.96 14.87 -2.51
C ILE A 343 7.84 15.89 -2.71
N ALA A 344 7.70 16.44 -3.91
CA ALA A 344 6.67 17.46 -4.20
C ALA A 344 5.25 16.86 -4.28
N ASP A 345 5.11 15.63 -4.76
CA ASP A 345 3.82 14.97 -4.90
C ASP A 345 3.17 14.74 -3.51
N PRO A 346 2.01 15.36 -3.22
CA PRO A 346 1.33 15.21 -1.93
C PRO A 346 0.97 13.75 -1.62
N SER A 347 0.63 12.96 -2.65
CA SER A 347 0.21 11.56 -2.46
C SER A 347 1.36 10.64 -2.05
N LEU A 348 2.60 11.08 -2.23
CA LEU A 348 3.80 10.33 -1.89
C LEU A 348 4.45 10.79 -0.59
N LYS A 349 3.95 11.84 0.07
CA LYS A 349 4.48 12.34 1.35
C LYS A 349 4.45 11.24 2.42
N THR A 350 5.49 11.20 3.24
CA THR A 350 5.66 10.19 4.29
C THR A 350 5.21 10.71 5.65
N VAL A 351 3.90 10.81 5.79
CA VAL A 351 3.18 11.25 7.00
C VAL A 351 2.17 10.19 7.42
N LEU A 352 1.34 10.47 8.43
CA LEU A 352 0.22 9.59 8.77
C LEU A 352 -0.71 9.44 7.58
N TRP A 353 -1.17 8.23 7.33
CA TRP A 353 -2.08 7.92 6.23
C TRP A 353 -3.36 8.76 6.27
N ARG A 354 -3.94 8.93 7.47
CA ARG A 354 -5.16 9.70 7.69
C ARG A 354 -5.00 11.22 7.53
N ASP A 355 -3.79 11.74 7.71
CA ASP A 355 -3.57 13.18 7.78
C ASP A 355 -3.32 13.81 6.39
N PRO A 356 -3.58 15.11 6.22
CA PRO A 356 -3.15 15.83 5.04
C PRO A 356 -1.62 15.76 4.87
N PRO A 357 -1.11 15.61 3.64
CA PRO A 357 -1.87 15.66 2.39
C PRO A 357 -2.34 14.30 1.86
N VAL A 358 -2.09 13.19 2.56
CA VAL A 358 -2.45 11.84 2.09
C VAL A 358 -3.97 11.59 2.19
N ASN A 359 -4.60 11.98 3.31
CA ASN A 359 -6.05 11.93 3.50
C ASN A 359 -6.70 10.56 3.23
N ARG A 360 -6.06 9.47 3.67
CA ARG A 360 -6.54 8.09 3.52
C ARG A 360 -6.59 7.39 4.88
N PRO A 361 -7.64 7.62 5.69
CA PRO A 361 -7.78 6.99 7.00
C PRO A 361 -7.82 5.46 6.88
N GLU A 362 -7.12 4.79 7.77
CA GLU A 362 -6.88 3.35 7.81
C GLU A 362 -8.20 2.59 7.91
N GLN A 363 -9.18 3.14 8.65
CA GLN A 363 -10.49 2.52 8.85
C GLN A 363 -11.28 2.36 7.54
N THR A 364 -10.96 3.12 6.49
CA THR A 364 -11.60 2.96 5.17
C THR A 364 -11.22 1.64 4.48
N LEU A 365 -10.09 1.05 4.87
CA LEU A 365 -9.64 -0.27 4.43
C LEU A 365 -9.84 -1.33 5.53
N ILE A 366 -9.42 -1.07 6.77
CA ILE A 366 -9.39 -2.07 7.85
C ILE A 366 -10.75 -2.20 8.56
N GLY A 367 -11.55 -1.12 8.59
CA GLY A 367 -12.80 -1.01 9.34
C GLY A 367 -12.67 -0.36 10.72
N VAL A 368 -11.45 -0.29 11.26
CA VAL A 368 -11.04 0.44 12.47
C VAL A 368 -9.66 1.04 12.24
N GLN A 369 -9.22 1.97 13.08
CA GLN A 369 -7.89 2.59 12.98
C GLN A 369 -7.31 2.94 14.35
N TYR A 370 -5.98 3.11 14.41
CA TYR A 370 -5.25 3.42 15.65
C TYR A 370 -5.86 4.58 16.43
N THR A 371 -6.01 4.37 17.74
CA THR A 371 -6.40 5.40 18.70
C THR A 371 -5.24 5.76 19.62
N ASP A 372 -4.79 4.82 20.43
CA ASP A 372 -3.79 5.06 21.47
C ASP A 372 -3.23 3.74 22.03
N GLN A 373 -2.21 3.87 22.85
CA GLN A 373 -1.65 2.83 23.69
C GLN A 373 -2.48 2.67 24.97
N VAL A 374 -2.61 1.43 25.42
CA VAL A 374 -3.20 1.08 26.71
C VAL A 374 -2.21 1.48 27.81
N LEU A 375 -2.65 2.33 28.74
CA LEU A 375 -1.82 2.80 29.84
C LEU A 375 -1.37 1.62 30.72
N PHE A 376 -0.09 1.61 31.09
CA PHE A 376 0.46 0.60 31.99
C PHE A 376 -0.24 0.66 33.34
N ASN A 377 -0.92 -0.44 33.70
CA ASN A 377 -1.55 -0.58 35.00
C ASN A 377 -0.57 -1.22 35.99
N GLN A 378 -0.14 -0.46 36.99
CA GLN A 378 0.80 -0.93 38.02
C GLN A 378 0.23 -2.07 38.88
N GLN A 379 -1.09 -2.15 39.06
CA GLN A 379 -1.74 -3.19 39.88
C GLN A 379 -1.71 -4.55 39.19
N THR A 380 -1.90 -4.58 37.87
CA THR A 380 -1.85 -5.80 37.05
C THR A 380 -0.49 -6.02 36.40
N SER A 381 0.42 -5.06 36.54
CA SER A 381 1.72 -5.01 35.84
C SER A 381 1.58 -5.26 34.34
N SER A 382 0.55 -4.66 33.72
CA SER A 382 0.18 -4.95 32.35
C SER A 382 -0.38 -3.72 31.63
N SER A 383 -0.03 -3.60 30.35
CA SER A 383 -0.66 -2.66 29.40
C SER A 383 -1.72 -3.38 28.56
N TYR A 384 -2.47 -4.31 29.17
CA TYR A 384 -3.49 -5.08 28.49
C TYR A 384 -4.76 -5.14 29.32
N VAL A 385 -5.90 -4.96 28.65
CA VAL A 385 -7.25 -5.06 29.21
C VAL A 385 -8.00 -6.24 28.57
N PRO A 386 -9.16 -6.64 29.11
CA PRO A 386 -9.97 -7.67 28.50
C PRO A 386 -10.49 -7.27 27.11
N TYR A 387 -10.54 -8.23 26.18
CA TYR A 387 -11.33 -8.13 24.97
C TYR A 387 -12.80 -8.38 25.33
N VAL A 388 -13.68 -7.40 25.13
CA VAL A 388 -15.10 -7.47 25.51
C VAL A 388 -15.97 -7.60 24.27
N VAL A 389 -16.68 -8.71 24.16
CA VAL A 389 -17.49 -9.08 22.99
C VAL A 389 -18.74 -8.22 22.88
N THR A 390 -19.05 -7.80 21.65
CA THR A 390 -20.32 -7.21 21.25
C THR A 390 -20.79 -7.82 19.92
N ASN A 391 -22.10 -7.75 19.64
CA ASN A 391 -22.68 -8.36 18.44
C ASN A 391 -22.34 -9.86 18.31
N SER A 392 -22.42 -10.62 19.41
CA SER A 392 -22.01 -12.02 19.51
C SER A 392 -22.81 -12.97 18.59
N ALA A 393 -23.95 -12.51 18.06
CA ALA A 393 -24.73 -13.21 17.05
C ALA A 393 -24.08 -13.21 15.65
N ASN A 394 -23.04 -12.40 15.43
CA ASN A 394 -22.32 -12.35 14.16
C ASN A 394 -21.64 -13.70 13.86
N TRP A 395 -21.57 -14.06 12.57
CA TRP A 395 -21.00 -15.34 12.13
C TRP A 395 -19.56 -15.58 12.57
N VAL A 396 -18.77 -14.52 12.81
CA VAL A 396 -17.40 -14.66 13.31
C VAL A 396 -17.35 -15.37 14.67
N TYR A 397 -18.42 -15.29 15.47
CA TYR A 397 -18.52 -15.93 16.78
C TYR A 397 -19.30 -17.24 16.76
N ALA A 398 -19.67 -17.76 15.58
CA ALA A 398 -20.39 -19.02 15.48
C ALA A 398 -19.63 -20.18 16.17
N GLY A 399 -20.33 -20.94 17.02
CA GLY A 399 -19.73 -22.09 17.73
C GLY A 399 -18.73 -21.74 18.83
N THR A 400 -18.47 -20.45 19.11
CA THR A 400 -17.56 -20.02 20.18
C THR A 400 -18.20 -20.09 21.57
N GLY A 401 -19.53 -19.97 21.64
CA GLY A 401 -20.26 -19.82 22.89
C GLY A 401 -20.24 -18.41 23.49
N PHE A 402 -19.59 -17.44 22.84
CA PHE A 402 -19.59 -16.05 23.29
C PHE A 402 -20.99 -15.43 23.32
N ARG A 403 -21.22 -14.58 24.33
CA ARG A 403 -22.38 -13.70 24.49
C ARG A 403 -21.91 -12.25 24.59
N ASP A 404 -22.78 -11.32 24.25
CA ASP A 404 -22.50 -9.89 24.47
C ASP A 404 -22.13 -9.63 25.93
N GLY A 405 -21.02 -8.93 26.15
CA GLY A 405 -20.44 -8.67 27.46
C GLY A 405 -19.49 -9.75 28.00
N ASP A 406 -19.39 -10.92 27.37
CA ASP A 406 -18.32 -11.87 27.68
C ASP A 406 -16.96 -11.23 27.40
N SER A 407 -15.96 -11.62 28.17
CA SER A 407 -14.61 -11.09 27.99
C SER A 407 -13.50 -12.14 28.04
N VAL A 408 -12.37 -11.80 27.41
CA VAL A 408 -11.11 -12.55 27.45
C VAL A 408 -10.03 -11.65 28.03
N PRO A 409 -9.46 -11.95 29.21
CA PRO A 409 -8.53 -11.06 29.89
C PRO A 409 -7.19 -10.94 29.16
N GLY A 410 -6.60 -9.74 29.19
CA GLY A 410 -5.22 -9.51 28.78
C GLY A 410 -4.95 -9.67 27.28
N ILE A 411 -5.97 -9.42 26.45
CA ILE A 411 -5.92 -9.52 24.99
C ILE A 411 -5.80 -8.14 24.34
N VAL A 412 -6.49 -7.12 24.87
CA VAL A 412 -6.49 -5.78 24.25
C VAL A 412 -5.33 -4.95 24.77
N GLY A 413 -4.34 -4.70 23.91
CA GLY A 413 -3.13 -3.91 24.12
C GLY A 413 -2.03 -4.44 23.20
N TYR A 414 -0.77 -3.99 23.27
CA TYR A 414 -0.31 -2.73 23.86
C TYR A 414 -0.98 -1.53 23.18
N GLU A 415 -1.22 -1.65 21.87
CA GLU A 415 -1.93 -0.67 21.05
C GLU A 415 -3.34 -1.16 20.71
N ALA A 416 -4.22 -0.19 20.47
CA ALA A 416 -5.62 -0.41 20.19
C ALA A 416 -6.08 0.43 18.99
N ASP A 417 -6.99 -0.17 18.22
CA ASP A 417 -7.75 0.53 17.18
C ASP A 417 -9.22 0.67 17.60
N ARG A 418 -9.89 1.68 17.03
CA ARG A 418 -11.35 1.86 17.14
C ARG A 418 -11.93 2.52 15.90
N LEU A 419 -13.26 2.56 15.83
CA LEU A 419 -13.96 3.39 14.84
C LEU A 419 -14.00 4.85 15.31
N PHE A 420 -13.66 5.76 14.39
CA PHE A 420 -13.79 7.19 14.59
C PHE A 420 -14.90 7.76 13.70
N SER A 421 -15.87 8.45 14.31
CA SER A 421 -17.02 9.01 13.60
C SER A 421 -16.68 10.22 12.73
N GLN A 422 -15.56 10.89 12.97
CA GLN A 422 -15.10 12.02 12.16
C GLN A 422 -14.46 11.62 10.83
N TYR A 423 -14.13 10.33 10.65
CA TYR A 423 -13.60 9.81 9.39
C TYR A 423 -14.66 8.93 8.70
N PRO A 424 -14.61 8.79 7.36
CA PRO A 424 -15.53 7.91 6.65
C PRO A 424 -15.38 6.45 7.14
N PRO A 425 -16.49 5.71 7.32
CA PRO A 425 -16.42 4.26 7.51
C PRO A 425 -15.96 3.56 6.21
N PRO A 426 -15.62 2.25 6.26
CA PRO A 426 -15.35 1.50 5.04
C PRO A 426 -16.56 1.50 4.10
N ASN A 427 -16.31 1.47 2.79
CA ASN A 427 -17.35 1.24 1.80
C ASN A 427 -17.80 -0.24 1.89
N ALA A 428 -18.87 -0.49 2.62
CA ALA A 428 -19.37 -1.82 2.91
C ALA A 428 -20.73 -2.08 2.27
N VAL A 429 -21.00 -3.34 1.93
CA VAL A 429 -22.36 -3.81 1.60
C VAL A 429 -23.26 -3.48 2.78
N SER A 430 -24.43 -2.88 2.49
CA SER A 430 -25.37 -2.43 3.52
C SER A 430 -25.69 -3.53 4.53
N GLY A 431 -25.57 -3.22 5.81
CA GLY A 431 -25.83 -4.15 6.91
C GLY A 431 -24.71 -5.15 7.23
N THR A 432 -23.56 -5.11 6.54
CA THR A 432 -22.46 -6.05 6.80
C THR A 432 -21.38 -5.50 7.74
N TYR A 433 -21.18 -4.17 7.79
CA TYR A 433 -20.22 -3.57 8.72
C TYR A 433 -20.71 -3.69 10.16
N THR A 434 -19.93 -4.38 10.99
CA THR A 434 -20.24 -4.67 12.39
C THR A 434 -19.00 -4.45 13.25
N LEU A 435 -19.13 -3.70 14.34
CA LEU A 435 -18.13 -3.71 15.43
C LEU A 435 -18.37 -4.94 16.30
N LEU A 436 -17.33 -5.73 16.54
CA LEU A 436 -17.41 -7.02 17.20
C LEU A 436 -16.96 -6.97 18.66
N SER A 437 -16.32 -5.88 19.06
CA SER A 437 -15.95 -5.66 20.45
C SER A 437 -16.05 -4.20 20.85
N HIS A 438 -16.17 -3.98 22.15
CA HIS A 438 -16.07 -2.67 22.77
C HIS A 438 -15.33 -2.81 24.10
N SER A 439 -14.00 -2.70 24.05
CA SER A 439 -13.12 -2.98 25.19
C SER A 439 -12.62 -1.67 25.81
N PRO A 440 -13.14 -1.24 26.98
CA PRO A 440 -12.73 0.03 27.60
C PRO A 440 -11.31 -0.05 28.15
N PHE A 441 -10.56 1.05 28.04
CA PHE A 441 -9.25 1.18 28.67
C PHE A 441 -8.94 2.64 29.05
N ALA A 442 -7.98 2.81 29.96
CA ALA A 442 -7.34 4.10 30.18
C ALA A 442 -6.19 4.22 29.18
N ALA A 443 -6.21 5.26 28.36
CA ALA A 443 -5.23 5.48 27.30
C ALA A 443 -4.02 6.27 27.82
N ALA A 444 -2.90 6.25 27.09
CA ALA A 444 -1.73 7.04 27.44
C ALA A 444 -2.01 8.56 27.40
N THR A 445 -2.91 9.01 26.51
CA THR A 445 -3.25 10.43 26.33
C THR A 445 -4.61 10.85 26.91
N SER A 446 -5.46 9.89 27.29
CA SER A 446 -6.82 10.14 27.79
C SER A 446 -7.17 9.19 28.93
N PRO A 447 -7.85 9.64 30.01
CA PRO A 447 -8.26 8.76 31.10
C PRO A 447 -9.31 7.72 30.70
N SER A 448 -9.95 7.88 29.54
CA SER A 448 -10.95 6.94 29.02
C SER A 448 -10.86 6.88 27.49
N ASP A 449 -10.73 5.67 26.98
CA ASP A 449 -10.87 5.32 25.56
C ASP A 449 -11.37 3.86 25.45
N TYR A 450 -11.51 3.34 24.23
CA TYR A 450 -11.91 1.95 24.00
C TYR A 450 -11.35 1.41 22.69
N SER A 451 -11.23 0.08 22.60
CA SER A 451 -10.86 -0.65 21.38
C SER A 451 -12.08 -1.28 20.74
N ASN A 452 -12.09 -1.35 19.40
CA ASN A 452 -13.02 -2.17 18.63
C ASN A 452 -12.26 -3.11 17.70
N SER A 453 -12.78 -4.32 17.59
CA SER A 453 -12.62 -5.17 16.40
C SER A 453 -13.79 -4.93 15.45
N SER A 454 -13.60 -5.20 14.16
CA SER A 454 -14.65 -5.03 13.16
C SER A 454 -14.60 -6.07 12.06
N VAL A 455 -15.75 -6.26 11.40
CA VAL A 455 -15.88 -7.00 10.16
C VAL A 455 -16.78 -6.24 9.18
N TYR A 456 -16.47 -6.29 7.89
CA TYR A 456 -17.40 -5.87 6.82
C TYR A 456 -17.22 -6.70 5.55
N GLN A 457 -18.21 -6.62 4.67
CA GLN A 457 -18.08 -7.13 3.30
C GLN A 457 -17.94 -5.94 2.34
N ALA A 458 -16.89 -5.92 1.53
CA ALA A 458 -16.70 -4.95 0.46
C ALA A 458 -17.69 -5.22 -0.69
N PRO A 459 -17.97 -4.23 -1.58
CA PRO A 459 -18.85 -4.42 -2.72
C PRO A 459 -18.47 -5.57 -3.66
N SER A 460 -17.18 -5.92 -3.70
CA SER A 460 -16.63 -7.07 -4.44
C SER A 460 -17.00 -8.43 -3.84
N GLY A 461 -17.62 -8.46 -2.66
CA GLY A 461 -17.89 -9.67 -1.90
C GLY A 461 -16.78 -10.09 -0.92
N ALA A 462 -15.60 -9.44 -0.98
CA ALA A 462 -14.50 -9.69 -0.04
C ALA A 462 -14.89 -9.35 1.39
N TRP A 463 -14.62 -10.26 2.33
CA TRP A 463 -14.69 -9.99 3.76
C TRP A 463 -13.40 -9.36 4.25
N VAL A 464 -13.53 -8.32 5.08
CA VAL A 464 -12.41 -7.69 5.75
C VAL A 464 -12.63 -7.73 7.25
N PHE A 465 -11.61 -8.18 7.99
CA PHE A 465 -11.61 -8.28 9.44
C PHE A 465 -10.41 -7.54 10.04
N GLY A 466 -10.66 -6.78 11.12
CA GLY A 466 -9.62 -6.13 11.92
C GLY A 466 -9.81 -6.45 13.39
N THR A 467 -8.78 -6.98 14.05
CA THR A 467 -8.84 -7.31 15.49
C THR A 467 -8.77 -6.08 16.38
N GLY A 468 -8.10 -5.02 15.92
CA GLY A 468 -7.89 -3.78 16.65
C GLY A 468 -7.03 -3.94 17.90
N THR A 469 -6.19 -4.98 17.97
CA THR A 469 -5.27 -5.19 19.09
C THR A 469 -4.09 -6.12 18.75
N PHE A 470 -2.93 -5.92 19.39
CA PHE A 470 -1.77 -6.81 19.21
C PHE A 470 -1.94 -8.16 19.91
N GLY A 471 -2.58 -8.18 21.08
CA GLY A 471 -2.63 -9.38 21.93
C GLY A 471 -3.50 -10.50 21.39
N TRP A 472 -4.15 -10.34 20.23
CA TRP A 472 -4.94 -11.39 19.58
C TRP A 472 -4.12 -12.66 19.34
N ASN A 473 -2.89 -12.49 18.84
CA ASN A 473 -2.04 -13.61 18.43
C ASN A 473 -1.64 -14.50 19.62
N TRP A 474 -1.52 -13.92 20.81
CA TRP A 474 -1.20 -14.63 22.05
C TRP A 474 -2.33 -15.55 22.52
N ALA A 475 -3.57 -15.30 22.10
CA ALA A 475 -4.70 -16.18 22.40
C ALA A 475 -4.70 -17.46 21.55
N LEU A 476 -3.84 -17.56 20.53
CA LEU A 476 -3.89 -18.64 19.54
C LEU A 476 -2.96 -19.82 19.88
N ASP A 477 -1.81 -19.60 20.50
CA ASP A 477 -0.88 -20.68 20.86
C ASP A 477 -0.19 -20.40 22.18
N ASN A 478 0.08 -21.45 22.97
CA ASN A 478 0.66 -21.33 24.31
C ASN A 478 2.20 -21.26 24.28
N PHE A 479 2.76 -20.51 23.34
CA PHE A 479 4.20 -20.43 23.09
C PHE A 479 4.73 -19.03 23.40
N LEU A 480 5.92 -18.92 24.01
CA LEU A 480 6.52 -17.63 24.39
C LEU A 480 5.48 -16.67 25.01
N ASN A 481 5.18 -15.54 24.37
CA ASN A 481 4.27 -14.52 24.87
C ASN A 481 2.79 -14.94 24.93
N GLY A 482 2.42 -16.01 24.24
CA GLY A 482 1.09 -16.63 24.34
C GLY A 482 0.87 -17.48 25.61
N ALA A 483 1.92 -17.70 26.41
CA ALA A 483 1.81 -18.48 27.63
C ALA A 483 0.70 -17.93 28.56
N ASN A 484 -0.25 -18.80 28.95
CA ASN A 484 -1.40 -18.50 29.81
C ASN A 484 -2.43 -17.52 29.24
N LYS A 485 -2.37 -17.19 27.94
CA LYS A 485 -3.35 -16.31 27.27
C LYS A 485 -4.27 -17.03 26.27
N VAL A 486 -3.99 -18.30 25.99
CA VAL A 486 -4.76 -19.09 25.03
C VAL A 486 -6.23 -19.16 25.40
N ASP A 487 -7.11 -18.82 24.45
CA ASP A 487 -8.55 -18.91 24.61
C ASP A 487 -9.16 -19.68 23.41
N PRO A 488 -9.80 -20.83 23.63
CA PRO A 488 -10.36 -21.65 22.56
C PRO A 488 -11.46 -20.95 21.77
N ARG A 489 -12.13 -19.96 22.37
CA ARG A 489 -13.18 -19.17 21.70
C ARG A 489 -12.56 -18.20 20.70
N ILE A 490 -11.43 -17.58 21.03
CA ILE A 490 -10.66 -16.74 20.09
C ILE A 490 -10.02 -17.59 18.99
N GLN A 491 -9.51 -18.78 19.30
CA GLN A 491 -9.07 -19.74 18.29
C GLN A 491 -10.22 -20.09 17.32
N GLN A 492 -11.41 -20.38 17.84
CA GLN A 492 -12.58 -20.67 17.02
C GLN A 492 -13.03 -19.45 16.20
N THR A 493 -13.01 -18.23 16.75
CA THR A 493 -13.28 -17.00 15.99
C THR A 493 -12.31 -16.84 14.82
N THR A 494 -11.01 -17.03 15.08
CA THR A 494 -9.97 -16.97 14.03
C THR A 494 -10.20 -18.04 12.97
N ALA A 495 -10.54 -19.26 13.39
CA ALA A 495 -10.88 -20.35 12.46
C ALA A 495 -12.12 -20.04 11.62
N ASN A 496 -13.17 -19.45 12.20
CA ASN A 496 -14.36 -19.04 11.46
C ASN A 496 -14.01 -18.04 10.35
N ILE A 497 -13.17 -17.05 10.65
CA ILE A 497 -12.72 -16.02 9.70
C ILE A 497 -11.92 -16.66 8.57
N LEU A 498 -10.89 -17.44 8.90
CA LEU A 498 -10.05 -18.08 7.88
C LEU A 498 -10.88 -19.09 7.06
N ASN A 499 -11.75 -19.88 7.67
CA ASN A 499 -12.63 -20.80 6.95
C ASN A 499 -13.62 -20.07 6.04
N ARG A 500 -14.07 -18.86 6.41
CA ARG A 500 -14.88 -18.02 5.52
C ARG A 500 -14.08 -17.59 4.29
N PHE A 501 -12.81 -17.25 4.44
CA PHE A 501 -11.94 -16.89 3.32
C PHE A 501 -11.68 -18.08 2.40
N LEU A 502 -11.62 -19.28 2.98
CA LEU A 502 -11.37 -20.55 2.28
C LEU A 502 -12.62 -21.21 1.69
N GLY A 503 -13.81 -20.74 2.08
CA GLY A 503 -15.07 -21.14 1.44
C GLY A 503 -15.01 -20.92 -0.07
N PRO A 504 -16.05 -21.31 -0.84
CA PRO A 504 -16.13 -20.85 -2.21
C PRO A 504 -16.06 -19.33 -2.15
N GLY A 505 -14.92 -18.76 -2.55
CA GLY A 505 -14.80 -17.33 -2.75
C GLY A 505 -15.76 -16.92 -3.86
N PRO A 506 -15.72 -15.66 -4.31
CA PRO A 506 -16.20 -15.40 -5.65
C PRO A 506 -15.56 -16.46 -6.56
N GLY A 507 -16.36 -17.12 -7.39
CA GLY A 507 -15.80 -17.99 -8.43
C GLY A 507 -14.87 -17.16 -9.34
N PRO A 508 -14.32 -17.77 -10.40
CA PRO A 508 -13.62 -16.99 -11.42
C PRO A 508 -14.45 -15.75 -11.79
N ASP A 509 -13.89 -14.54 -11.60
CA ASP A 509 -14.56 -13.25 -11.84
C ASP A 509 -13.57 -12.23 -12.46
N PHE A 510 -13.97 -10.99 -12.70
CA PHE A 510 -13.11 -9.95 -13.26
C PHE A 510 -13.51 -8.56 -12.76
N THR A 511 -12.57 -7.61 -12.72
CA THR A 511 -12.88 -6.19 -12.52
C THR A 511 -12.76 -5.40 -13.84
N LEU A 512 -13.38 -4.22 -13.89
CA LEU A 512 -13.48 -3.39 -15.08
C LEU A 512 -13.05 -1.95 -14.79
N SER A 513 -12.16 -1.39 -15.61
CA SER A 513 -11.77 0.03 -15.54
C SER A 513 -11.68 0.65 -16.94
N ALA A 514 -11.73 1.98 -17.02
CA ALA A 514 -11.66 2.71 -18.29
C ALA A 514 -10.88 4.02 -18.18
N SER A 515 -10.16 4.38 -19.24
CA SER A 515 -9.22 5.50 -19.29
C SER A 515 -9.21 6.20 -20.67
N PRO A 516 -9.07 7.53 -20.74
CA PRO A 516 -9.10 8.47 -19.62
C PRO A 516 -10.53 8.65 -19.07
N SER A 517 -10.68 9.23 -17.88
CA SER A 517 -12.01 9.41 -17.25
C SER A 517 -12.93 10.41 -17.98
N SER A 518 -12.37 11.25 -18.87
CA SER A 518 -13.13 12.20 -19.68
C SER A 518 -12.47 12.48 -21.04
N ARG A 519 -13.28 12.68 -22.08
CA ARG A 519 -12.86 13.14 -23.41
C ARG A 519 -13.80 14.22 -23.94
N THR A 520 -13.25 15.15 -24.72
CA THR A 520 -14.01 16.23 -25.38
C THR A 520 -13.98 16.07 -26.89
N VAL A 521 -15.13 16.26 -27.54
CA VAL A 521 -15.30 16.27 -29.00
C VAL A 521 -16.22 17.42 -29.42
N THR A 522 -16.17 17.80 -30.70
CA THR A 522 -17.21 18.63 -31.33
C THR A 522 -18.29 17.74 -31.96
N PRO A 523 -19.53 18.22 -32.13
CA PRO A 523 -20.54 17.50 -32.91
C PRO A 523 -20.00 17.05 -34.28
N GLY A 524 -20.21 15.78 -34.62
CA GLY A 524 -19.66 15.14 -35.82
C GLY A 524 -18.28 14.50 -35.65
N GLY A 525 -17.62 14.72 -34.51
CA GLY A 525 -16.31 14.15 -34.18
C GLY A 525 -16.40 12.77 -33.51
N SER A 526 -15.24 12.14 -33.29
CA SER A 526 -15.11 10.88 -32.56
C SER A 526 -13.97 10.90 -31.54
N THR A 527 -14.03 10.01 -30.56
CA THR A 527 -12.99 9.79 -29.55
C THR A 527 -13.01 8.34 -29.08
N SER A 528 -12.02 7.95 -28.27
CA SER A 528 -11.96 6.61 -27.69
C SER A 528 -11.55 6.59 -26.22
N TYR A 529 -11.94 5.49 -25.56
CA TYR A 529 -11.55 5.12 -24.20
C TYR A 529 -10.96 3.71 -24.21
N ASP A 530 -9.84 3.53 -23.54
CA ASP A 530 -9.27 2.21 -23.27
C ASP A 530 -10.00 1.59 -22.10
N VAL A 531 -10.41 0.34 -22.25
CA VAL A 531 -11.12 -0.46 -21.26
C VAL A 531 -10.23 -1.63 -20.86
N THR A 532 -9.93 -1.72 -19.57
CA THR A 532 -9.11 -2.79 -19.00
C THR A 532 -10.01 -3.73 -18.22
N ILE A 533 -9.90 -5.02 -18.53
CA ILE A 533 -10.53 -6.13 -17.81
C ILE A 533 -9.42 -6.80 -17.01
N SER A 534 -9.58 -6.89 -15.70
CA SER A 534 -8.60 -7.53 -14.82
C SER A 534 -9.20 -8.80 -14.23
N PRO A 535 -8.85 -9.98 -14.76
CA PRO A 535 -9.32 -11.27 -14.23
C PRO A 535 -8.94 -11.46 -12.76
N THR A 536 -9.83 -12.10 -12.00
CA THR A 536 -9.65 -12.45 -10.59
C THR A 536 -10.06 -13.91 -10.38
N GLY A 537 -9.54 -14.55 -9.32
CA GLY A 537 -9.94 -15.91 -8.97
C GLY A 537 -9.70 -16.97 -10.07
N GLY A 538 -8.75 -16.74 -10.99
CA GLY A 538 -8.43 -17.64 -12.10
C GLY A 538 -9.36 -17.55 -13.31
N PHE A 539 -10.09 -16.45 -13.49
CA PHE A 539 -10.95 -16.20 -14.64
C PHE A 539 -10.19 -16.17 -15.97
N THR A 540 -10.69 -16.92 -16.95
CA THR A 540 -10.11 -17.03 -18.29
C THR A 540 -11.12 -16.80 -19.41
N ASP A 541 -12.38 -16.53 -19.06
CA ASP A 541 -13.47 -16.44 -20.02
C ASP A 541 -13.47 -15.08 -20.75
N GLN A 542 -14.16 -15.02 -21.88
CA GLN A 542 -14.37 -13.77 -22.61
C GLN A 542 -15.49 -12.94 -21.97
N VAL A 543 -15.34 -11.63 -22.03
CA VAL A 543 -16.26 -10.62 -21.51
C VAL A 543 -16.89 -9.87 -22.68
N THR A 544 -18.23 -9.83 -22.71
CA THR A 544 -18.99 -9.05 -23.68
C THR A 544 -19.25 -7.65 -23.12
N LEU A 545 -18.86 -6.62 -23.87
CA LEU A 545 -18.95 -5.22 -23.49
C LEU A 545 -20.13 -4.52 -24.18
N SER A 546 -20.77 -3.60 -23.46
CA SER A 546 -21.81 -2.72 -23.97
C SER A 546 -21.69 -1.33 -23.34
N VAL A 547 -22.27 -0.31 -23.97
CA VAL A 547 -22.24 1.08 -23.49
C VAL A 547 -23.64 1.69 -23.52
N SER A 548 -23.97 2.45 -22.48
CA SER A 548 -25.20 3.24 -22.36
C SER A 548 -24.88 4.67 -21.92
N GLY A 549 -25.87 5.57 -21.95
CA GLY A 549 -25.67 6.99 -21.61
C GLY A 549 -25.14 7.86 -22.76
N LEU A 550 -25.09 7.32 -23.99
CA LEU A 550 -24.71 8.08 -25.18
C LEU A 550 -25.70 9.23 -25.45
N PRO A 551 -25.24 10.39 -25.96
CA PRO A 551 -26.10 11.52 -26.31
C PRO A 551 -27.25 11.12 -27.24
N THR A 552 -28.48 11.55 -26.91
CA THR A 552 -29.63 11.46 -27.82
C THR A 552 -29.42 12.45 -28.96
N GLY A 553 -29.37 11.97 -30.21
CA GLY A 553 -29.14 12.83 -31.39
C GLY A 553 -28.18 12.29 -32.44
N GLY A 554 -27.73 11.03 -32.33
CA GLY A 554 -26.94 10.36 -33.36
C GLY A 554 -25.52 9.96 -32.93
N ALA A 555 -25.24 9.89 -31.63
CA ALA A 555 -24.00 9.31 -31.14
C ALA A 555 -24.05 7.78 -31.12
N THR A 556 -22.96 7.12 -31.52
CA THR A 556 -22.81 5.66 -31.50
C THR A 556 -21.55 5.27 -30.72
N GLY A 557 -21.58 4.09 -30.11
CA GLY A 557 -20.45 3.51 -29.38
C GLY A 557 -20.19 2.08 -29.85
N SER A 558 -18.92 1.74 -30.09
CA SER A 558 -18.49 0.39 -30.48
C SER A 558 -17.23 -0.04 -29.74
N PHE A 559 -17.12 -1.34 -29.44
CA PHE A 559 -15.97 -1.93 -28.76
C PHE A 559 -15.14 -2.77 -29.73
N THR A 560 -13.81 -2.70 -29.64
CA THR A 560 -12.89 -3.56 -30.41
C THR A 560 -11.66 -3.92 -29.57
N PRO A 561 -11.38 -5.22 -29.32
CA PRO A 561 -12.24 -6.39 -29.58
C PRO A 561 -13.49 -6.44 -28.68
N ASN A 562 -14.55 -7.11 -29.13
CA ASN A 562 -15.71 -7.46 -28.31
C ASN A 562 -16.36 -8.76 -28.84
N PRO A 563 -16.35 -9.86 -28.09
CA PRO A 563 -15.86 -10.03 -26.70
C PRO A 563 -14.33 -9.83 -26.52
N ALA A 564 -13.90 -9.57 -25.29
CA ALA A 564 -12.50 -9.32 -24.91
C ALA A 564 -12.09 -10.12 -23.65
N THR A 565 -10.80 -10.40 -23.46
CA THR A 565 -10.29 -11.12 -22.27
C THR A 565 -9.56 -10.20 -21.28
N THR A 566 -8.70 -9.30 -21.78
CA THR A 566 -7.88 -8.42 -20.93
C THR A 566 -8.06 -6.93 -21.24
N SER A 567 -8.41 -6.57 -22.48
CA SER A 567 -8.65 -5.17 -22.85
C SER A 567 -9.52 -5.01 -24.09
N SER A 568 -10.15 -3.84 -24.21
CA SER A 568 -10.92 -3.38 -25.37
C SER A 568 -10.80 -1.86 -25.53
N SER A 569 -11.01 -1.33 -26.73
CA SER A 569 -11.19 0.11 -26.93
C SER A 569 -12.66 0.42 -27.22
N LEU A 570 -13.26 1.37 -26.49
CA LEU A 570 -14.57 1.94 -26.77
C LEU A 570 -14.39 3.17 -27.68
N SER A 571 -14.81 3.07 -28.94
CA SER A 571 -14.91 4.20 -29.87
C SER A 571 -16.28 4.84 -29.77
N VAL A 572 -16.34 6.16 -29.59
CA VAL A 572 -17.57 6.94 -29.56
C VAL A 572 -17.55 7.97 -30.67
N SER A 573 -18.55 7.92 -31.56
CA SER A 573 -18.72 8.86 -32.66
C SER A 573 -19.99 9.67 -32.45
N THR A 574 -19.92 10.98 -32.70
CA THR A 574 -21.07 11.90 -32.62
C THR A 574 -21.52 12.30 -34.01
N SER A 575 -22.77 12.74 -34.13
CA SER A 575 -23.33 13.35 -35.35
C SER A 575 -23.23 14.88 -35.29
N PRO A 576 -23.33 15.59 -36.43
CA PRO A 576 -23.41 17.06 -36.44
C PRO A 576 -24.59 17.63 -35.65
N SER A 577 -25.65 16.85 -35.41
CA SER A 577 -26.83 17.21 -34.63
C SER A 577 -26.74 16.79 -33.15
N THR A 578 -25.61 16.21 -32.73
CA THR A 578 -25.44 15.78 -31.34
C THR A 578 -25.44 17.02 -30.43
N PRO A 579 -26.31 17.11 -29.41
CA PRO A 579 -26.37 18.29 -28.56
C PRO A 579 -25.09 18.49 -27.76
N ASN A 580 -24.79 19.75 -27.43
CA ASN A 580 -23.68 20.07 -26.56
C ASN A 580 -24.03 19.68 -25.12
N GLY A 581 -23.05 19.17 -24.39
CA GLY A 581 -23.25 18.75 -23.00
C GLY A 581 -22.18 17.78 -22.51
N ALA A 582 -22.20 17.51 -21.22
CA ALA A 582 -21.42 16.44 -20.60
C ALA A 582 -22.32 15.22 -20.39
N TYR A 583 -21.88 14.06 -20.87
CA TYR A 583 -22.62 12.81 -20.88
C TYR A 583 -21.82 11.75 -20.13
N THR A 584 -22.39 11.22 -19.05
CA THR A 584 -21.82 10.07 -18.36
C THR A 584 -22.16 8.80 -19.12
N LEU A 585 -21.14 8.15 -19.68
CA LEU A 585 -21.26 6.88 -20.36
C LEU A 585 -21.03 5.75 -19.36
N THR A 586 -21.93 4.78 -19.30
CA THR A 586 -21.80 3.58 -18.48
C THR A 586 -21.40 2.41 -19.37
N ILE A 587 -20.22 1.86 -19.11
CA ILE A 587 -19.69 0.66 -19.76
C ILE A 587 -20.08 -0.54 -18.89
N THR A 588 -20.74 -1.53 -19.49
CA THR A 588 -21.17 -2.76 -18.83
C THR A 588 -20.46 -3.95 -19.46
N ALA A 589 -19.89 -4.79 -18.62
CA ALA A 589 -19.15 -5.99 -18.99
C ALA A 589 -19.86 -7.23 -18.44
N VAL A 590 -20.12 -8.23 -19.29
CA VAL A 590 -20.87 -9.44 -18.94
C VAL A 590 -20.12 -10.70 -19.37
N SER A 591 -20.01 -11.67 -18.46
CA SER A 591 -19.54 -13.03 -18.78
C SER A 591 -20.36 -14.05 -17.98
N GLY A 592 -21.16 -14.87 -18.65
CA GLY A 592 -22.11 -15.77 -17.98
C GLY A 592 -23.08 -15.00 -17.07
N SER A 593 -23.06 -15.28 -15.77
CA SER A 593 -23.86 -14.59 -14.75
C SER A 593 -23.17 -13.36 -14.13
N LEU A 594 -21.91 -13.10 -14.47
CA LEU A 594 -21.12 -12.00 -13.91
C LEU A 594 -21.41 -10.72 -14.68
N THR A 595 -21.54 -9.60 -13.95
CA THR A 595 -21.79 -8.29 -14.55
C THR A 595 -21.08 -7.20 -13.74
N HIS A 596 -20.20 -6.45 -14.39
CA HIS A 596 -19.46 -5.33 -13.82
C HIS A 596 -19.62 -4.07 -14.65
N THR A 597 -19.55 -2.90 -14.02
CA THR A 597 -19.70 -1.62 -14.70
C THR A 597 -18.61 -0.61 -14.32
N THR A 598 -18.31 0.29 -15.25
CA THR A 598 -17.47 1.48 -15.01
C THR A 598 -18.05 2.67 -15.79
N THR A 599 -17.64 3.89 -15.48
CA THR A 599 -18.14 5.10 -16.13
C THR A 599 -17.01 5.99 -16.67
N VAL A 600 -17.29 6.68 -17.77
CA VAL A 600 -16.43 7.72 -18.37
C VAL A 600 -17.29 8.90 -18.81
N THR A 601 -16.71 10.09 -18.99
CA THR A 601 -17.46 11.30 -19.39
C THR A 601 -17.13 11.75 -20.81
N LEU A 602 -18.12 11.80 -21.69
CA LEU A 602 -18.01 12.46 -23.00
C LEU A 602 -18.50 13.90 -22.89
N VAL A 603 -17.67 14.86 -23.28
CA VAL A 603 -18.05 16.27 -23.41
C VAL A 603 -18.19 16.63 -24.89
N VAL A 604 -19.38 17.06 -25.29
CA VAL A 604 -19.66 17.59 -26.63
C VAL A 604 -19.72 19.11 -26.55
N ASN A 605 -18.77 19.78 -27.19
CA ASN A 605 -18.68 21.24 -27.21
C ASN A 605 -19.01 21.79 -28.60
N ALA A 606 -19.63 22.97 -28.64
CA ALA A 606 -19.82 23.69 -29.91
C ALA A 606 -18.47 23.86 -30.63
N PRO A 607 -18.44 23.78 -31.97
CA PRO A 607 -17.29 24.23 -32.74
C PRO A 607 -16.95 25.68 -32.37
N ALA A 608 -15.67 26.03 -32.48
CA ALA A 608 -15.23 27.41 -32.31
C ALA A 608 -15.83 28.30 -33.40
N ASP A 609 -16.47 29.40 -33.01
CA ASP A 609 -17.16 30.33 -33.93
C ASP A 609 -17.16 31.77 -33.39
N PHE A 610 -17.72 32.74 -34.11
CA PHE A 610 -17.88 34.11 -33.63
C PHE A 610 -19.11 34.78 -34.24
N THR A 611 -19.66 35.78 -33.56
CA THR A 611 -20.73 36.63 -34.10
C THR A 611 -20.22 38.04 -34.38
N LEU A 612 -20.83 38.70 -35.38
CA LEU A 612 -20.57 40.09 -35.74
C LEU A 612 -21.84 40.92 -35.52
N SER A 613 -21.68 42.10 -34.91
CA SER A 613 -22.76 43.09 -34.82
C SER A 613 -22.24 44.48 -35.14
N ALA A 614 -22.99 45.28 -35.90
CA ALA A 614 -22.66 46.66 -36.21
C ALA A 614 -23.64 47.63 -35.52
N ALA A 615 -23.13 48.70 -34.89
CA ALA A 615 -23.93 49.72 -34.24
C ALA A 615 -23.51 51.14 -34.64
N PRO A 616 -24.45 52.09 -34.81
CA PRO A 616 -25.91 51.90 -34.75
C PRO A 616 -26.43 51.06 -35.94
N ALA A 617 -27.66 50.53 -35.88
CA ALA A 617 -28.18 49.67 -36.95
C ALA A 617 -28.42 50.41 -38.29
N SER A 618 -28.54 51.73 -38.24
CA SER A 618 -28.65 52.60 -39.41
C SER A 618 -28.21 54.02 -39.06
N GLN A 619 -27.60 54.73 -40.01
CA GLN A 619 -27.35 56.17 -39.93
C GLN A 619 -27.79 56.86 -41.22
N THR A 620 -28.36 58.05 -41.09
CA THR A 620 -28.61 58.95 -42.21
C THR A 620 -27.42 59.89 -42.36
N VAL A 621 -26.82 59.94 -43.55
CA VAL A 621 -25.67 60.82 -43.83
C VAL A 621 -25.98 61.72 -45.02
N THR A 622 -25.58 62.98 -44.93
CA THR A 622 -25.69 63.93 -46.04
C THR A 622 -24.66 63.59 -47.12
N GLN A 623 -25.03 63.74 -48.39
CA GLN A 623 -24.16 63.44 -49.53
C GLN A 623 -22.81 64.16 -49.42
N GLY A 624 -21.71 63.40 -49.51
CA GLY A 624 -20.34 63.92 -49.39
C GLY A 624 -19.73 63.87 -47.98
N VAL A 625 -20.48 63.40 -46.97
CA VAL A 625 -20.02 63.27 -45.58
C VAL A 625 -19.87 61.79 -45.19
N SER A 626 -18.91 61.46 -44.32
CA SER A 626 -18.70 60.11 -43.80
C SER A 626 -19.42 59.86 -42.48
N THR A 627 -19.73 58.59 -42.20
CA THR A 627 -20.24 58.12 -40.90
C THR A 627 -19.51 56.84 -40.49
N ILE A 628 -19.60 56.47 -39.22
CA ILE A 628 -18.87 55.32 -38.63
C ILE A 628 -19.88 54.34 -38.02
N TYR A 629 -19.64 53.05 -38.24
CA TYR A 629 -20.29 51.95 -37.53
C TYR A 629 -19.23 51.25 -36.66
N VAL A 630 -19.58 50.93 -35.41
CA VAL A 630 -18.75 50.08 -34.56
C VAL A 630 -19.13 48.63 -34.83
N VAL A 631 -18.20 47.85 -35.39
CA VAL A 631 -18.35 46.40 -35.57
C VAL A 631 -17.75 45.69 -34.35
N THR A 632 -18.60 45.00 -33.60
CA THR A 632 -18.19 44.15 -32.48
C THR A 632 -18.10 42.70 -32.94
N ILE A 633 -16.95 42.07 -32.67
CA ILE A 633 -16.75 40.62 -32.87
C ILE A 633 -16.85 39.95 -31.50
N THR A 634 -17.80 39.04 -31.35
CA THR A 634 -17.98 38.28 -30.10
C THR A 634 -17.61 36.82 -30.35
N PRO A 635 -16.48 36.33 -29.78
CA PRO A 635 -16.12 34.91 -29.88
C PRO A 635 -17.14 34.00 -29.19
N THR A 636 -17.42 32.84 -29.79
CA THR A 636 -18.26 31.75 -29.24
C THR A 636 -17.53 30.41 -29.38
N GLY A 637 -17.97 29.37 -28.66
CA GLY A 637 -17.43 28.00 -28.82
C GLY A 637 -15.91 27.83 -28.58
N GLY A 638 -15.26 28.74 -27.85
CA GLY A 638 -13.81 28.70 -27.60
C GLY A 638 -12.95 29.36 -28.67
N PHE A 639 -13.55 30.09 -29.62
CA PHE A 639 -12.83 30.88 -30.62
C PHE A 639 -11.89 31.90 -29.95
N ARG A 640 -10.64 31.94 -30.41
CA ARG A 640 -9.63 32.89 -29.93
C ARG A 640 -9.27 33.86 -31.04
N LEU A 641 -9.52 35.14 -30.80
CA LEU A 641 -9.05 36.21 -31.69
C LEU A 641 -7.52 36.30 -31.59
N HIS A 642 -6.84 36.07 -32.70
CA HIS A 642 -5.40 36.29 -32.79
C HIS A 642 -5.13 37.81 -32.75
N ARG A 643 -4.41 38.30 -31.73
CA ARG A 643 -3.90 39.68 -31.72
C ARG A 643 -2.58 39.70 -32.51
N PRO A 644 -2.46 40.49 -33.60
CA PRO A 644 -1.16 40.71 -34.23
C PRO A 644 -0.19 41.31 -33.20
N GLY A 645 1.04 40.80 -33.19
CA GLY A 645 2.13 41.26 -32.33
C GLY A 645 2.50 42.73 -32.59
N HIS A 646 3.17 43.35 -31.62
CA HIS A 646 3.49 44.78 -31.59
C HIS A 646 4.18 45.32 -32.87
N ALA A 647 4.89 44.47 -33.61
CA ALA A 647 5.60 44.84 -34.85
C ALA A 647 4.70 45.12 -36.07
N GLU A 648 3.42 44.75 -36.03
CA GLU A 648 2.48 44.98 -37.14
C GLU A 648 1.63 46.25 -36.95
N ARG A 649 1.62 46.82 -35.75
CA ARG A 649 0.90 48.06 -35.40
C ARG A 649 1.63 49.35 -35.81
N GLU A 650 2.92 49.30 -36.12
CA GLU A 650 3.74 50.48 -36.46
C GLU A 650 3.90 50.72 -37.98
N ARG A 651 3.45 49.80 -38.83
CA ARG A 651 3.54 49.96 -40.31
C ARG A 651 2.76 51.17 -40.87
N PRO A 652 1.68 51.69 -40.25
CA PRO A 652 1.03 52.93 -40.71
C PRO A 652 1.70 54.24 -40.22
N ALA A 653 2.70 54.16 -39.33
CA ALA A 653 3.39 55.33 -38.77
C ALA A 653 4.69 55.68 -39.52
N GLN A 654 5.38 54.68 -40.10
CA GLN A 654 6.59 54.91 -40.91
C GLN A 654 6.32 55.29 -42.38
N GLN A 655 5.10 55.10 -42.89
CA GLN A 655 4.72 55.54 -44.25
C GLN A 655 4.28 57.01 -44.34
N ARG A 656 3.98 57.69 -43.23
CA ARG A 656 3.61 59.12 -43.21
C ARG A 656 4.77 60.09 -43.08
N GLN A 657 6.00 59.60 -42.89
CA GLN A 657 7.20 60.45 -42.72
C GLN A 657 8.17 60.40 -43.91
N ARG A 658 7.81 59.71 -45.01
CA ARG A 658 8.56 59.68 -46.28
C ARG A 658 7.85 60.36 -47.46
N GLN A 659 6.84 61.21 -47.18
CA GLN A 659 6.06 61.90 -48.21
C GLN A 659 6.09 63.44 -48.09
N LEU A 660 7.21 63.98 -47.62
CA LEU A 660 7.60 65.38 -47.80
C LEU A 660 9.06 65.40 -48.24
N HIS A 661 9.30 65.24 -49.53
CA HIS A 661 10.24 66.02 -50.34
C HIS A 661 10.44 65.38 -51.74
N ALA A 662 10.13 66.18 -52.74
CA ALA A 662 10.63 66.21 -54.12
C ALA A 662 10.16 65.16 -55.15
N GLU A 663 9.16 65.55 -55.96
CA GLU A 663 9.29 66.01 -57.37
C GLU A 663 10.01 65.11 -58.42
N PRO A 664 9.70 65.23 -59.73
CA PRO A 664 9.14 64.14 -60.53
C PRO A 664 9.98 63.76 -61.76
N GLY A 665 9.58 62.68 -62.47
CA GLY A 665 10.16 62.35 -63.77
C GLY A 665 9.63 61.08 -64.44
N HIS A 666 8.48 61.21 -65.12
CA HIS A 666 8.12 60.60 -66.42
C HIS A 666 8.29 59.09 -66.74
N HIS A 667 7.13 58.52 -67.10
CA HIS A 667 6.82 57.76 -68.33
C HIS A 667 6.81 56.20 -68.38
N VAL A 668 5.59 55.71 -68.69
CA VAL A 668 5.19 54.68 -69.69
C VAL A 668 5.08 53.20 -69.25
N LEU A 669 3.81 52.81 -69.06
CA LEU A 669 3.03 51.63 -69.53
C LEU A 669 3.63 50.22 -69.71
N HIS A 670 2.82 49.27 -69.21
CA HIS A 670 2.46 47.93 -69.74
C HIS A 670 3.22 46.65 -69.24
N PRO A 671 2.58 45.45 -69.30
CA PRO A 671 2.45 44.53 -68.15
C PRO A 671 2.93 43.09 -68.43
N LEU A 672 2.59 42.16 -67.50
CA LEU A 672 2.32 40.70 -67.64
C LEU A 672 3.29 39.72 -66.97
N GLY A 673 2.65 38.72 -66.32
CA GLY A 673 3.07 37.32 -66.13
C GLY A 673 4.18 37.08 -65.12
N ASP A 674 4.35 35.92 -64.52
CA ASP A 674 3.58 34.68 -64.32
C ASP A 674 4.41 33.87 -63.28
N ASP A 675 3.85 32.77 -62.78
CA ASP A 675 4.53 31.59 -62.21
C ASP A 675 5.16 31.62 -60.79
N GLU A 676 4.44 30.95 -59.86
CA GLU A 676 4.77 29.66 -59.19
C GLU A 676 6.22 29.33 -58.67
N PRO A 677 6.43 28.30 -57.81
CA PRO A 677 6.24 28.32 -56.34
C PRO A 677 7.48 27.80 -55.56
N ASP A 678 7.27 27.45 -54.29
CA ASP A 678 7.79 26.25 -53.59
C ASP A 678 8.84 26.38 -52.45
N HIS A 679 8.68 25.43 -51.51
CA HIS A 679 9.60 24.90 -50.50
C HIS A 679 9.89 25.61 -49.14
N ALA A 680 9.23 25.07 -48.11
CA ALA A 680 9.74 24.24 -47.00
C ALA A 680 11.11 24.50 -46.29
N THR A 681 11.04 24.20 -44.98
CA THR A 681 12.07 23.75 -44.00
C THR A 681 12.73 24.77 -43.08
N GLY A 682 12.85 24.39 -41.79
CA GLY A 682 14.09 24.62 -41.02
C GLY A 682 13.99 25.38 -39.69
N ASP A 683 13.71 24.65 -38.60
CA ASP A 683 14.63 24.43 -37.47
C ASP A 683 15.19 25.54 -36.54
N LEU A 684 15.36 25.12 -35.27
CA LEU A 684 16.41 25.43 -34.27
C LEU A 684 16.26 26.58 -33.22
N TYR A 685 16.10 26.11 -31.97
CA TYR A 685 16.94 26.32 -30.77
C TYR A 685 17.07 27.66 -30.01
N ALA A 686 16.98 27.50 -28.68
CA ALA A 686 17.94 27.93 -27.64
C ALA A 686 17.75 29.24 -26.85
N HIS A 687 17.42 29.01 -25.57
CA HIS A 687 18.19 29.37 -24.37
C HIS A 687 18.13 30.76 -23.69
N HIS A 688 18.13 30.61 -22.35
CA HIS A 688 18.67 31.49 -21.29
C HIS A 688 17.85 32.73 -20.89
N HIS A 689 17.79 33.19 -19.64
CA HIS A 689 17.94 32.66 -18.27
C HIS A 689 17.86 33.90 -17.34
N ARG A 690 17.42 33.71 -16.08
CA ARG A 690 17.62 34.59 -14.90
C ARG A 690 16.81 35.90 -14.87
N GLY A 691 16.28 36.34 -13.72
CA GLY A 691 16.37 35.81 -12.36
C GLY A 691 15.67 36.70 -11.33
N GLN A 692 15.38 36.07 -10.18
CA GLN A 692 15.26 36.58 -8.79
C GLN A 692 14.25 37.71 -8.49
N TRP A 693 13.18 37.49 -7.69
CA TRP A 693 13.12 37.36 -6.21
C TRP A 693 13.86 38.53 -5.51
N GLN A 694 13.33 39.31 -4.57
CA GLN A 694 12.44 39.02 -3.42
C GLN A 694 12.05 40.37 -2.70
N PRO A 695 11.51 40.46 -1.46
CA PRO A 695 10.10 40.77 -1.15
C PRO A 695 9.90 41.85 -0.02
N HIS A 696 8.77 41.74 0.72
CA HIS A 696 8.36 42.40 2.01
C HIS A 696 7.46 43.65 1.88
N ALA A 697 6.46 43.93 2.74
CA ALA A 697 5.89 43.28 3.94
C ALA A 697 4.66 44.07 4.47
N HIS A 698 3.73 43.37 5.17
CA HIS A 698 2.89 43.78 6.34
C HIS A 698 1.96 45.04 6.24
N HIS A 699 0.76 45.17 6.85
CA HIS A 699 -0.12 44.37 7.72
C HIS A 699 -1.47 45.11 7.95
N HIS A 700 -2.50 44.37 8.44
CA HIS A 700 -3.75 44.79 9.13
C HIS A 700 -4.80 45.65 8.36
N GLY A 701 -6.12 45.47 8.49
CA GLY A 701 -6.98 44.57 9.27
C GLY A 701 -8.45 45.03 9.22
N HIS A 702 -9.38 44.06 9.38
CA HIS A 702 -10.79 44.16 9.81
C HIS A 702 -11.95 44.60 8.88
N ALA A 703 -12.95 43.70 8.84
CA ALA A 703 -14.41 43.87 8.95
C ALA A 703 -15.35 43.78 7.71
N ARG A 704 -15.90 42.55 7.54
CA ARG A 704 -17.29 42.09 7.23
C ARG A 704 -18.25 42.83 6.25
N ARG A 705 -18.69 42.00 5.28
CA ARG A 705 -20.06 41.68 4.75
C ARG A 705 -20.76 42.57 3.68
N GLU A 706 -20.67 42.07 2.43
CA GLU A 706 -21.68 41.84 1.34
C GLU A 706 -22.56 42.98 0.76
N PRO A 707 -23.15 42.83 -0.46
CA PRO A 707 -22.63 42.33 -1.75
C PRO A 707 -22.81 43.36 -2.89
N PHE A 708 -22.01 43.30 -3.97
CA PHE A 708 -22.18 44.17 -5.16
C PHE A 708 -22.20 43.36 -6.47
N THR A 709 -23.22 43.61 -7.28
CA THR A 709 -23.44 43.06 -8.63
C THR A 709 -22.92 43.99 -9.73
N LEU A 710 -22.49 43.36 -10.84
CA LEU A 710 -22.37 43.82 -12.23
C LEU A 710 -21.29 44.86 -12.58
N SER A 711 -20.38 44.49 -13.50
CA SER A 711 -20.39 45.00 -14.89
C SER A 711 -19.09 44.65 -15.63
N SER A 712 -19.26 44.00 -16.78
CA SER A 712 -18.26 43.71 -17.80
C SER A 712 -17.82 44.99 -18.54
N SER A 713 -16.52 45.27 -18.55
CA SER A 713 -15.92 46.35 -19.34
C SER A 713 -15.72 45.93 -20.81
N SER A 714 -16.45 46.55 -21.73
CA SER A 714 -16.23 46.47 -23.18
C SER A 714 -15.24 47.55 -23.64
N MET A 715 -14.16 47.18 -24.35
CA MET A 715 -13.28 48.12 -25.06
C MET A 715 -13.76 48.27 -26.52
N SER A 716 -14.05 49.50 -26.93
CA SER A 716 -14.35 49.88 -28.31
C SER A 716 -13.06 50.17 -29.07
N GLN A 717 -12.86 49.56 -30.24
CA GLN A 717 -11.85 49.98 -31.22
C GLN A 717 -12.56 50.59 -32.44
N THR A 718 -12.15 51.80 -32.78
CA THR A 718 -12.63 52.58 -33.93
C THR A 718 -11.87 52.10 -35.19
N VAL A 719 -12.60 51.75 -36.26
CA VAL A 719 -12.07 51.58 -37.61
C VAL A 719 -12.56 52.74 -38.47
#